data_AF-A0A519IFM2-F1
#
_entry.id   AF-A0A519IFM2-F1
#
_cell.length_a   1.000
_cell.length_b   1.000
_cell.length_c   1.000
_cell.angle_alpha   90.00
_cell.angle_beta   90.00
_cell.angle_gamma   90.00
#
_symmetry.space_group_name_H-M   'P 1'
#
loop_
_entity.id
_entity.type
_entity.pdbx_description
1 polymer ?
#
loop_
_entity_poly.entity_id
_entity_poly.type
_entity_poly.pdbx_seq_one_letter_code
_entity_poly.pdbx_strand_id
1 'polypeptide(L)'
;MARNSLQQSGRDASADADEYRRLFDANPVPMWIYDLQTLAFLDVNEVACSKYGYTRDEFLAMTIRDIRPPEDIAALEASVRLTPTAVFNSGVWRHRRKDGRLLYVEINSHELMHGGRLARFVAPMDVTQRVLAETALREREAQLRRAQGLARLAHVVTTAEGAFESWSETLPELAGCSAERMPRSIHDWIERLVHEDDRERFHRAAAEAVHTGAKVEIEYRLVRPDGEALQVAQVIEPVELMAEVAGFRWFSTLQDVTARKAAEAVVHSLNEELEHRVAQRTEQLETLNRELIAATREAERASRAKSEFLTRMSHELRTPLNAIIGFSQLLAVPGHQFTAEKQTVFNAHILEAGEHLLTLINELLNLARIEAGKMELDLQRWPLHPLLAECAAMVAQQAQQRGLNTRFVMPAEGIHVVADRTRLKQVLLNLLSNAVKYNRPGGELDLAVRPLDATRLRIEVRDTGRGLSDEQLAHLFEPFNRLGRKKDGAEPVEGTGLGLVVAKHLVELMGGRIGVSSLADVGSCFWVDLVFDEAPPAAALPRAGCAEWPHTVLLVDDDIPSQNLVRAQLAERPDLRLVTAANGREGVALALAHQPAVVLMDNEMPELTGYQAFHLLANDARTAGIPVVAISAALKPLAAGDDMPWFRRVTKPFGQAELLQAIDAAIGHASPSP
;
A
#
# COMPACT_ATOMS: atom_id res chain seq x y z
N MET A 1 -136.10 32.32 -9.37
CA MET A 1 -134.88 33.05 -9.77
C MET A 1 -133.67 32.73 -8.88
N ALA A 2 -133.80 32.39 -7.60
CA ALA A 2 -132.65 32.02 -6.74
C ALA A 2 -131.88 30.74 -7.15
N ARG A 3 -132.48 29.82 -7.93
CA ARG A 3 -131.86 28.55 -8.34
C ARG A 3 -130.89 28.69 -9.54
N ASN A 4 -131.04 29.73 -10.36
CA ASN A 4 -130.18 29.99 -11.53
C ASN A 4 -128.91 30.78 -11.16
N SER A 5 -128.99 31.72 -10.21
CA SER A 5 -127.80 32.49 -9.78
C SER A 5 -126.75 31.62 -9.07
N LEU A 6 -127.18 30.61 -8.30
CA LEU A 6 -126.27 29.62 -7.68
C LEU A 6 -125.61 28.67 -8.70
N GLN A 7 -126.30 28.32 -9.79
CA GLN A 7 -125.71 27.51 -10.87
C GLN A 7 -124.74 28.30 -11.75
N GLN A 8 -124.92 29.62 -11.88
CA GLN A 8 -124.07 30.48 -12.69
C GLN A 8 -122.81 30.90 -11.92
N SER A 9 -122.92 31.29 -10.64
CA SER A 9 -121.75 31.47 -9.76
C SER A 9 -120.96 30.18 -9.52
N GLY A 10 -121.61 29.02 -9.51
CA GLY A 10 -120.94 27.72 -9.44
C GLY A 10 -120.20 27.32 -10.73
N ARG A 11 -120.63 27.84 -11.90
CA ARG A 11 -119.95 27.61 -13.20
C ARG A 11 -118.75 28.55 -13.40
N ASP A 12 -118.87 29.82 -13.02
CA ASP A 12 -117.77 30.78 -13.12
C ASP A 12 -116.64 30.44 -12.13
N ALA A 13 -116.97 30.05 -10.90
CA ALA A 13 -115.98 29.56 -9.93
C ALA A 13 -115.33 28.22 -10.33
N SER A 14 -116.03 27.38 -11.11
CA SER A 14 -115.46 26.14 -11.66
C SER A 14 -114.53 26.41 -12.84
N ALA A 15 -114.84 27.41 -13.69
CA ALA A 15 -114.01 27.77 -14.83
C ALA A 15 -112.69 28.43 -14.40
N ASP A 16 -112.73 29.34 -13.42
CA ASP A 16 -111.53 29.97 -12.84
C ASP A 16 -110.64 28.96 -12.10
N ALA A 17 -111.24 27.97 -11.43
CA ALA A 17 -110.50 26.89 -10.76
C ALA A 17 -109.82 25.95 -11.77
N ASP A 18 -110.47 25.65 -12.90
CA ASP A 18 -109.91 24.84 -13.98
C ASP A 18 -108.78 25.59 -14.73
N GLU A 19 -108.89 26.91 -14.90
CA GLU A 19 -107.83 27.74 -15.50
C GLU A 19 -106.61 27.87 -14.59
N TYR A 20 -106.82 28.15 -13.30
CA TYR A 20 -105.76 28.16 -12.29
C TYR A 20 -104.99 26.83 -12.28
N ARG A 21 -105.71 25.71 -12.25
CA ARG A 21 -105.09 24.38 -12.20
C ARG A 21 -104.28 24.08 -13.45
N ARG A 22 -104.76 24.47 -14.64
CA ARG A 22 -103.97 24.37 -15.87
C ARG A 22 -102.70 25.20 -15.83
N LEU A 23 -102.75 26.44 -15.34
CA LEU A 23 -101.55 27.29 -15.25
C LEU A 23 -100.53 26.79 -14.22
N PHE A 24 -101.02 26.21 -13.12
CA PHE A 24 -100.18 25.64 -12.06
C PHE A 24 -99.51 24.33 -12.50
N ASP A 25 -100.27 23.44 -13.16
CA ASP A 25 -99.76 22.15 -13.64
C ASP A 25 -98.93 22.27 -14.93
N ALA A 26 -99.24 23.22 -15.82
CA ALA A 26 -98.47 23.47 -17.03
C ALA A 26 -97.18 24.29 -16.79
N ASN A 27 -96.95 24.79 -15.58
CA ASN A 27 -95.75 25.55 -15.28
C ASN A 27 -94.50 24.64 -15.27
N PRO A 28 -93.43 24.97 -16.02
CA PRO A 28 -92.22 24.14 -16.10
C PRO A 28 -91.35 24.20 -14.84
N VAL A 29 -91.74 24.95 -13.81
CA VAL A 29 -91.03 25.06 -12.53
C VAL A 29 -91.78 24.24 -11.47
N PRO A 30 -91.09 23.52 -10.57
CA PRO A 30 -91.72 22.90 -9.41
C PRO A 30 -92.47 23.94 -8.59
N MET A 31 -93.72 23.65 -8.21
CA MET A 31 -94.54 24.55 -7.40
C MET A 31 -95.37 23.78 -6.38
N TRP A 32 -95.57 24.37 -5.21
CA TRP A 32 -96.51 23.87 -4.20
C TRP A 32 -97.07 24.99 -3.35
N ILE A 33 -98.16 24.66 -2.66
CA ILE A 33 -98.76 25.47 -1.61
C ILE A 33 -98.70 24.65 -0.33
N TYR A 34 -98.31 25.26 0.78
CA TYR A 34 -98.33 24.61 2.09
C TYR A 34 -99.00 25.48 3.15
N ASP A 35 -99.53 24.84 4.18
CA ASP A 35 -100.24 25.47 5.30
C ASP A 35 -99.26 26.10 6.30
N LEU A 36 -99.43 27.38 6.66
CA LEU A 36 -98.47 28.08 7.52
C LEU A 36 -98.51 27.63 8.99
N GLN A 37 -99.58 26.96 9.44
CA GLN A 37 -99.71 26.50 10.82
C GLN A 37 -99.17 25.07 11.01
N THR A 38 -99.50 24.17 10.10
CA THR A 38 -99.17 22.73 10.18
C THR A 38 -97.95 22.35 9.35
N LEU A 39 -97.56 23.21 8.40
CA LEU A 39 -96.50 22.97 7.40
C LEU A 39 -96.81 21.84 6.41
N ALA A 40 -98.04 21.34 6.38
CA ALA A 40 -98.49 20.31 5.45
C ALA A 40 -98.63 20.87 4.03
N PHE A 41 -98.28 20.08 3.01
CA PHE A 41 -98.57 20.44 1.62
C PHE A 41 -100.07 20.42 1.37
N LEU A 42 -100.59 21.50 0.77
CA LEU A 42 -102.00 21.65 0.40
C LEU A 42 -102.20 21.39 -1.10
N ASP A 43 -101.24 21.78 -1.94
CA ASP A 43 -101.24 21.50 -3.37
C ASP A 43 -99.81 21.40 -3.92
N VAL A 44 -99.61 20.65 -5.00
CA VAL A 44 -98.31 20.44 -5.65
C VAL A 44 -98.51 20.11 -7.12
N ASN A 45 -97.68 20.69 -7.99
CA ASN A 45 -97.76 20.46 -9.44
C ASN A 45 -97.00 19.21 -9.89
N GLU A 46 -97.25 18.75 -11.11
CA GLU A 46 -96.62 17.55 -11.66
C GLU A 46 -95.09 17.68 -11.78
N VAL A 47 -94.59 18.89 -12.09
CA VAL A 47 -93.15 19.14 -12.20
C VAL A 47 -92.45 18.95 -10.85
N ALA A 48 -93.05 19.38 -9.74
CA ALA A 48 -92.52 19.10 -8.41
C ALA A 48 -92.55 17.61 -8.06
N CYS A 49 -93.64 16.89 -8.39
CA CYS A 49 -93.71 15.45 -8.23
C CYS A 49 -92.54 14.74 -8.96
N SER A 50 -92.34 15.06 -10.24
CA SER A 50 -91.26 14.52 -11.06
C SER A 50 -89.86 14.89 -10.54
N LYS A 51 -89.64 16.16 -10.16
CA LYS A 51 -88.34 16.64 -9.71
C LYS A 51 -87.90 16.00 -8.39
N TYR A 52 -88.81 15.88 -7.43
CA TYR A 52 -88.50 15.35 -6.10
C TYR A 52 -88.70 13.84 -5.97
N GLY A 53 -89.41 13.22 -6.92
CA GLY A 53 -89.61 11.77 -7.02
C GLY A 53 -90.73 11.22 -6.14
N TYR A 54 -91.57 12.08 -5.56
CA TYR A 54 -92.76 11.68 -4.81
C TYR A 54 -94.00 11.77 -5.69
N THR A 55 -94.99 10.91 -5.45
CA THR A 55 -96.31 11.06 -6.06
C THR A 55 -97.05 12.25 -5.43
N ARG A 56 -98.10 12.74 -6.11
CA ARG A 56 -98.92 13.83 -5.58
C ARG A 56 -99.55 13.49 -4.23
N ASP A 57 -100.05 12.26 -4.07
CA ASP A 57 -100.64 11.78 -2.82
C ASP A 57 -99.60 11.67 -1.69
N GLU A 58 -98.38 11.24 -2.02
CA GLU A 58 -97.27 11.22 -1.06
C GLU A 58 -96.92 12.64 -0.59
N PHE A 59 -96.82 13.60 -1.51
CA PHE A 59 -96.59 15.00 -1.17
C PHE A 59 -97.68 15.56 -0.25
N LEU A 60 -98.96 15.33 -0.57
CA LEU A 60 -100.08 15.83 0.23
C LEU A 60 -100.19 15.18 1.63
N ALA A 61 -99.58 14.01 1.82
CA ALA A 61 -99.46 13.36 3.13
C ALA A 61 -98.22 13.83 3.93
N MET A 62 -97.34 14.61 3.32
CA MET A 62 -96.10 15.11 3.91
C MET A 62 -96.20 16.57 4.36
N THR A 63 -95.17 17.03 5.05
CA THR A 63 -94.92 18.42 5.39
C THR A 63 -93.68 18.93 4.67
N ILE A 64 -93.52 20.25 4.57
CA ILE A 64 -92.31 20.85 4.01
C ILE A 64 -91.04 20.54 4.82
N ARG A 65 -91.15 19.94 6.02
CA ARG A 65 -90.01 19.41 6.80
C ARG A 65 -89.46 18.12 6.19
N ASP A 66 -90.31 17.29 5.60
CA ASP A 66 -89.94 15.94 5.15
C ASP A 66 -89.01 15.96 3.94
N ILE A 67 -89.13 17.00 3.10
CA ILE A 67 -88.23 17.28 1.98
C ILE A 67 -86.97 18.05 2.37
N ARG A 68 -86.62 18.12 3.67
CA ARG A 68 -85.42 18.81 4.18
C ARG A 68 -84.42 17.82 4.79
N PRO A 69 -83.13 18.18 4.80
CA PRO A 69 -82.20 17.60 5.76
C PRO A 69 -82.66 17.88 7.20
N PRO A 70 -82.53 16.94 8.15
CA PRO A 70 -82.94 17.14 9.55
C PRO A 70 -82.32 18.38 10.20
N GLU A 71 -81.08 18.71 9.85
CA GLU A 71 -80.35 19.87 10.35
C GLU A 71 -80.95 21.23 9.91
N ASP A 72 -81.68 21.26 8.80
CA ASP A 72 -82.26 22.50 8.27
C ASP A 72 -83.67 22.78 8.80
N ILE A 73 -84.29 21.84 9.54
CA ILE A 73 -85.68 21.96 10.02
C ILE A 73 -85.83 23.14 11.01
N ALA A 74 -84.89 23.30 11.95
CA ALA A 74 -84.95 24.40 12.91
C ALA A 74 -84.83 25.78 12.23
N ALA A 75 -83.94 25.88 11.24
CA ALA A 75 -83.76 27.10 10.43
C ALA A 75 -84.98 27.38 9.55
N LEU A 76 -85.59 26.32 8.97
CA LEU A 76 -86.83 26.42 8.21
C LEU A 76 -87.96 27.00 9.08
N GLU A 77 -88.21 26.44 10.26
CA GLU A 77 -89.29 26.92 11.14
C GLU A 77 -89.08 28.37 11.59
N ALA A 78 -87.83 28.76 11.85
CA ALA A 78 -87.50 30.15 12.14
C ALA A 78 -87.75 31.06 10.92
N SER A 79 -87.33 30.63 9.73
CA SER A 79 -87.57 31.35 8.47
C SER A 79 -89.06 31.56 8.20
N VAL A 80 -89.88 30.51 8.36
CA VAL A 80 -91.34 30.58 8.14
C VAL A 80 -91.99 31.61 9.05
N ARG A 81 -91.59 31.68 10.34
CA ARG A 81 -92.09 32.65 11.32
C ARG A 81 -91.70 34.10 11.03
N LEU A 82 -90.54 34.30 10.38
CA LEU A 82 -89.95 35.63 10.16
C LEU A 82 -90.21 36.18 8.75
N THR A 83 -90.79 35.40 7.85
CA THR A 83 -91.03 35.80 6.45
C THR A 83 -92.18 36.82 6.37
N PRO A 84 -92.01 37.98 5.71
CA PRO A 84 -93.08 38.97 5.52
C PRO A 84 -94.21 38.51 4.59
N THR A 85 -95.33 39.22 4.59
CA THR A 85 -96.52 39.00 3.72
C THR A 85 -96.27 39.24 2.22
N ALA A 86 -95.14 39.82 1.83
CA ALA A 86 -94.79 40.12 0.43
C ALA A 86 -93.97 38.99 -0.24
N VAL A 87 -93.75 39.07 -1.57
CA VAL A 87 -92.88 38.14 -2.30
C VAL A 87 -91.48 38.11 -1.67
N PHE A 88 -91.06 36.93 -1.23
CA PHE A 88 -89.85 36.70 -0.46
C PHE A 88 -88.95 35.67 -1.15
N ASN A 89 -87.71 36.08 -1.45
CA ASN A 89 -86.63 35.18 -1.80
C ASN A 89 -85.86 34.84 -0.51
N SER A 90 -85.88 33.57 -0.11
CA SER A 90 -85.24 33.11 1.13
C SER A 90 -83.81 32.60 0.95
N GLY A 91 -83.21 32.83 -0.22
CA GLY A 91 -81.88 32.34 -0.58
C GLY A 91 -81.87 30.87 -0.99
N VAL A 92 -80.66 30.28 -0.99
CA VAL A 92 -80.45 28.88 -1.38
C VAL A 92 -80.65 27.96 -0.17
N TRP A 93 -81.52 26.98 -0.34
CA TRP A 93 -81.84 25.96 0.66
C TRP A 93 -81.51 24.56 0.16
N ARG A 94 -81.24 23.65 1.08
CA ARG A 94 -81.10 22.23 0.78
C ARG A 94 -82.46 21.55 0.91
N HIS A 95 -82.80 20.78 -0.10
CA HIS A 95 -83.92 19.85 -0.10
C HIS A 95 -83.39 18.44 -0.28
N ARG A 96 -84.18 17.45 0.11
CA ARG A 96 -83.90 16.03 -0.05
C ARG A 96 -85.00 15.39 -0.88
N ARG A 97 -84.60 14.75 -1.98
CA ARG A 97 -85.48 13.96 -2.84
C ARG A 97 -85.85 12.63 -2.19
N LYS A 98 -86.82 11.91 -2.76
CA LYS A 98 -87.21 10.56 -2.30
C LYS A 98 -86.06 9.55 -2.34
N ASP A 99 -85.16 9.68 -3.31
CA ASP A 99 -83.95 8.84 -3.45
C ASP A 99 -82.83 9.21 -2.47
N GLY A 100 -83.04 10.20 -1.59
CA GLY A 100 -82.08 10.68 -0.61
C GLY A 100 -81.07 11.71 -1.14
N ARG A 101 -81.02 11.99 -2.45
CA ARG A 101 -80.11 12.99 -3.02
C ARG A 101 -80.52 14.41 -2.60
N LEU A 102 -79.51 15.24 -2.38
CA LEU A 102 -79.71 16.66 -2.08
C LEU A 102 -79.96 17.47 -3.35
N LEU A 103 -80.92 18.38 -3.27
CA LEU A 103 -81.14 19.45 -4.25
C LEU A 103 -80.87 20.78 -3.56
N TYR A 104 -80.09 21.64 -4.19
CA TYR A 104 -79.96 23.03 -3.77
C TYR A 104 -80.98 23.83 -4.56
N VAL A 105 -81.88 24.51 -3.87
CA VAL A 105 -82.92 25.31 -4.52
C VAL A 105 -82.99 26.70 -3.95
N GLU A 106 -83.16 27.67 -4.83
CA GLU A 106 -83.42 29.05 -4.48
C GLU A 106 -84.94 29.24 -4.40
N ILE A 107 -85.43 29.67 -3.24
CA ILE A 107 -86.86 29.63 -2.94
C ILE A 107 -87.48 31.02 -3.10
N ASN A 108 -88.40 31.15 -4.05
CA ASN A 108 -89.32 32.28 -4.14
C ASN A 108 -90.68 31.87 -3.58
N SER A 109 -91.23 32.67 -2.66
CA SER A 109 -92.50 32.37 -2.02
C SER A 109 -93.30 33.61 -1.65
N HIS A 110 -94.62 33.49 -1.54
CA HIS A 110 -95.51 34.55 -1.06
C HIS A 110 -96.75 33.94 -0.39
N GLU A 111 -97.36 34.70 0.50
CA GLU A 111 -98.54 34.26 1.24
C GLU A 111 -99.83 34.44 0.44
N LEU A 112 -100.78 33.53 0.63
CA LEU A 112 -102.12 33.60 0.06
C LEU A 112 -103.14 32.91 0.95
N MET A 113 -104.42 33.13 0.66
CA MET A 113 -105.52 32.33 1.21
C MET A 113 -105.85 31.19 0.24
N HIS A 114 -105.77 29.94 0.70
CA HIS A 114 -106.12 28.75 -0.09
C HIS A 114 -107.10 27.89 0.70
N GLY A 115 -108.30 27.66 0.15
CA GLY A 115 -109.34 26.85 0.81
C GLY A 115 -109.77 27.36 2.20
N GLY A 116 -109.71 28.68 2.43
CA GLY A 116 -110.02 29.31 3.72
C GLY A 116 -108.89 29.23 4.78
N ARG A 117 -107.70 28.72 4.41
CA ARG A 117 -106.52 28.67 5.27
C ARG A 117 -105.45 29.65 4.81
N LEU A 118 -104.70 30.21 5.75
CA LEU A 118 -103.52 31.03 5.44
C LEU A 118 -102.38 30.09 5.04
N ALA A 119 -101.95 30.20 3.79
CA ALA A 119 -101.01 29.30 3.15
C ALA A 119 -99.89 30.08 2.47
N ARG A 120 -98.84 29.37 2.05
CA ARG A 120 -97.73 29.96 1.29
C ARG A 120 -97.51 29.19 0.01
N PHE A 121 -97.51 29.92 -1.11
CA PHE A 121 -97.11 29.41 -2.40
C PHE A 121 -95.60 29.51 -2.54
N VAL A 122 -95.00 28.46 -3.09
CA VAL A 122 -93.56 28.32 -3.22
C VAL A 122 -93.21 27.81 -4.62
N ALA A 123 -92.26 28.48 -5.25
CA ALA A 123 -91.65 28.06 -6.51
C ALA A 123 -90.12 27.97 -6.31
N PRO A 124 -89.57 26.80 -5.96
CA PRO A 124 -88.11 26.61 -5.91
C PRO A 124 -87.49 26.56 -7.30
N MET A 125 -86.36 27.23 -7.48
CA MET A 125 -85.50 27.09 -8.65
C MET A 125 -84.32 26.18 -8.32
N ASP A 126 -84.09 25.13 -9.11
CA ASP A 126 -82.93 24.24 -8.91
C ASP A 126 -81.63 24.95 -9.31
N VAL A 127 -80.74 25.12 -8.33
CA VAL A 127 -79.42 25.75 -8.48
C VAL A 127 -78.29 24.79 -8.13
N THR A 128 -78.57 23.48 -8.10
CA THR A 128 -77.62 22.42 -7.69
C THR A 128 -76.33 22.45 -8.50
N GLN A 129 -76.41 22.53 -9.84
CA GLN A 129 -75.22 22.57 -10.68
C GLN A 129 -74.35 23.80 -10.42
N ARG A 130 -74.97 24.97 -10.22
CA ARG A 130 -74.26 26.21 -9.90
C ARG A 130 -73.50 26.10 -8.58
N VAL A 131 -74.18 25.67 -7.51
CA VAL A 131 -73.58 25.54 -6.17
C VAL A 131 -72.44 24.51 -6.16
N LEU A 132 -72.61 23.37 -6.82
CA LEU A 132 -71.57 22.34 -6.92
C LEU A 132 -70.35 22.83 -7.70
N ALA A 133 -70.56 23.54 -8.83
CA ALA A 133 -69.47 24.09 -9.63
C ALA A 133 -68.69 25.18 -8.86
N GLU A 134 -69.39 26.10 -8.19
CA GLU A 134 -68.77 27.14 -7.36
C GLU A 134 -67.98 26.54 -6.19
N THR A 135 -68.51 25.50 -5.55
CA THR A 135 -67.82 24.83 -4.44
C THR A 135 -66.56 24.11 -4.92
N ALA A 136 -66.66 23.36 -6.02
CA ALA A 136 -65.51 22.67 -6.61
C ALA A 136 -64.42 23.65 -7.08
N LEU A 137 -64.81 24.80 -7.64
CA LEU A 137 -63.87 25.85 -8.02
C LEU A 137 -63.14 26.40 -6.80
N ARG A 138 -63.86 26.75 -5.72
CA ARG A 138 -63.26 27.22 -4.46
C ARG A 138 -62.29 26.20 -3.85
N GLU A 139 -62.64 24.92 -3.86
CA GLU A 139 -61.76 23.86 -3.37
C GLU A 139 -60.49 23.75 -4.22
N ARG A 140 -60.61 23.82 -5.55
CA ARG A 140 -59.47 23.76 -6.46
C ARG A 140 -58.56 24.98 -6.34
N GLU A 141 -59.13 26.18 -6.21
CA GLU A 141 -58.37 27.41 -5.94
C GLU A 141 -57.61 27.32 -4.61
N ALA A 142 -58.25 26.83 -3.55
CA ALA A 142 -57.61 26.63 -2.26
C ALA A 142 -56.47 25.59 -2.34
N GLN A 143 -56.65 24.51 -3.09
CA GLN A 143 -55.59 23.52 -3.33
C GLN A 143 -54.40 24.12 -4.10
N LEU A 144 -54.65 24.89 -5.16
CA LEU A 144 -53.60 25.57 -5.92
C LEU A 144 -52.82 26.57 -5.05
N ARG A 145 -53.51 27.38 -4.24
CA ARG A 145 -52.86 28.30 -3.29
C ARG A 145 -51.97 27.57 -2.29
N ARG A 146 -52.44 26.43 -1.73
CA ARG A 146 -51.63 25.60 -0.83
C ARG A 146 -50.40 25.02 -1.52
N ALA A 147 -50.55 24.52 -2.75
CA ALA A 147 -49.43 23.97 -3.51
C ALA A 147 -48.36 25.03 -3.81
N GLN A 148 -48.77 26.25 -4.20
CA GLN A 148 -47.87 27.39 -4.42
C GLN A 148 -47.14 27.80 -3.13
N GLY A 149 -47.84 27.85 -2.00
CA GLY A 149 -47.25 28.13 -0.70
C GLY A 149 -46.21 27.09 -0.27
N LEU A 150 -46.52 25.80 -0.43
CA LEU A 150 -45.57 24.71 -0.12
C LEU A 150 -44.34 24.72 -1.02
N ALA A 151 -44.50 25.03 -2.30
CA ALA A 151 -43.42 25.19 -3.26
C ALA A 151 -42.60 26.48 -3.07
N ARG A 152 -43.04 27.37 -2.16
CA ARG A 152 -42.51 28.72 -1.97
C ARG A 152 -42.37 29.49 -3.29
N LEU A 153 -43.35 29.28 -4.18
CA LEU A 153 -43.37 29.90 -5.50
C LEU A 153 -44.13 31.21 -5.39
N ALA A 154 -43.44 32.30 -5.67
CA ALA A 154 -44.07 33.61 -5.84
C ALA A 154 -44.44 33.81 -7.31
N HIS A 155 -45.50 34.58 -7.57
CA HIS A 155 -45.81 35.05 -8.91
C HIS A 155 -46.24 36.51 -8.94
N VAL A 156 -46.04 37.14 -10.09
CA VAL A 156 -46.47 38.50 -10.38
C VAL A 156 -46.99 38.58 -11.82
N VAL A 157 -48.07 39.32 -12.02
CA VAL A 157 -48.60 39.69 -13.32
C VAL A 157 -48.28 41.15 -13.58
N THR A 158 -47.69 41.45 -14.72
CA THR A 158 -47.36 42.83 -15.11
C THR A 158 -47.97 43.21 -16.45
N THR A 159 -48.20 44.51 -16.63
CA THR A 159 -48.54 45.09 -17.93
C THR A 159 -47.38 44.96 -18.92
N ALA A 160 -47.63 45.27 -20.20
CA ALA A 160 -46.59 45.33 -21.23
C ALA A 160 -45.49 46.36 -20.89
N GLU A 161 -45.84 47.43 -20.18
CA GLU A 161 -44.94 48.48 -19.69
C GLU A 161 -44.22 48.12 -18.38
N GLY A 162 -44.52 46.93 -17.82
CA GLY A 162 -43.86 46.42 -16.61
C GLY A 162 -44.46 46.92 -15.30
N ALA A 163 -45.68 47.48 -15.28
CA ALA A 163 -46.38 47.82 -14.04
C ALA A 163 -47.00 46.57 -13.40
N PHE A 164 -46.92 46.43 -12.07
CA PHE A 164 -47.47 45.28 -11.36
C PHE A 164 -49.00 45.41 -11.24
N GLU A 165 -49.72 44.44 -11.80
CA GLU A 165 -51.19 44.41 -11.79
C GLU A 165 -51.71 43.52 -10.65
N SER A 166 -51.08 42.37 -10.44
CA SER A 166 -51.38 41.47 -9.32
C SER A 166 -50.16 40.62 -8.93
N TRP A 167 -50.15 40.08 -7.72
CA TRP A 167 -49.11 39.19 -7.23
C TRP A 167 -49.63 38.21 -6.17
N SER A 168 -48.92 37.11 -5.98
CA SER A 168 -49.17 36.14 -4.90
C SER A 168 -48.84 36.69 -3.52
N GLU A 169 -49.50 36.15 -2.49
CA GLU A 169 -49.18 36.39 -1.07
C GLU A 169 -47.72 36.06 -0.70
N THR A 170 -47.07 35.14 -1.43
CA THR A 170 -45.66 34.73 -1.20
C THR A 170 -44.62 35.71 -1.79
N LEU A 171 -45.02 36.65 -2.66
CA LEU A 171 -44.07 37.59 -3.28
C LEU A 171 -43.52 38.63 -2.28
N PRO A 172 -44.35 39.27 -1.42
CA PRO A 172 -43.85 40.13 -0.35
C PRO A 172 -42.93 39.40 0.64
N GLU A 173 -43.24 38.13 0.96
CA GLU A 173 -42.39 37.29 1.81
C GLU A 173 -41.01 37.04 1.17
N LEU A 174 -40.98 36.70 -0.13
CA LEU A 174 -39.72 36.56 -0.89
C LEU A 174 -38.92 37.87 -0.86
N ALA A 175 -39.58 39.00 -1.10
CA ALA A 175 -38.99 40.34 -1.14
C ALA A 175 -38.57 40.89 0.22
N GLY A 176 -38.98 40.27 1.34
CA GLY A 176 -38.70 40.76 2.69
C GLY A 176 -39.37 42.10 3.01
N CYS A 177 -40.52 42.41 2.40
CA CYS A 177 -41.23 43.66 2.64
C CYS A 177 -42.75 43.45 2.77
N SER A 178 -43.44 44.43 3.37
CA SER A 178 -44.90 44.38 3.48
C SER A 178 -45.56 44.69 2.14
N ALA A 179 -46.80 44.23 1.94
CA ALA A 179 -47.55 44.44 0.71
C ALA A 179 -47.69 45.93 0.33
N GLU A 180 -47.71 46.84 1.32
CA GLU A 180 -47.80 48.29 1.09
C GLU A 180 -46.51 48.86 0.51
N ARG A 181 -45.35 48.28 0.87
CA ARG A 181 -44.01 48.73 0.46
C ARG A 181 -43.49 48.02 -0.80
N MET A 182 -44.27 47.09 -1.33
CA MET A 182 -43.97 46.34 -2.54
C MET A 182 -43.69 47.28 -3.72
N PRO A 183 -42.65 46.97 -4.52
CA PRO A 183 -42.44 47.64 -5.79
C PRO A 183 -43.68 47.59 -6.67
N ARG A 184 -43.93 48.68 -7.41
CA ARG A 184 -45.10 48.82 -8.28
C ARG A 184 -44.78 48.57 -9.76
N SER A 185 -43.52 48.37 -10.09
CA SER A 185 -43.08 48.06 -11.45
C SER A 185 -41.82 47.20 -11.43
N ILE A 186 -41.54 46.57 -12.57
CA ILE A 186 -40.29 45.82 -12.81
C ILE A 186 -39.09 46.74 -12.63
N HIS A 187 -39.17 48.01 -13.07
CA HIS A 187 -38.08 48.97 -12.87
C HIS A 187 -37.79 49.20 -11.38
N ASP A 188 -38.83 49.43 -10.57
CA ASP A 188 -38.68 49.62 -9.12
C ASP A 188 -38.17 48.35 -8.41
N TRP A 189 -38.57 47.17 -8.91
CA TRP A 189 -38.05 45.88 -8.44
C TRP A 189 -36.54 45.75 -8.68
N ILE A 190 -36.07 46.08 -9.90
CA ILE A 190 -34.65 46.00 -10.26
C ILE A 190 -33.83 46.99 -9.42
N GLU A 191 -34.27 48.24 -9.35
CA GLU A 191 -33.51 49.30 -8.67
C GLU A 191 -33.42 49.10 -7.15
N ARG A 192 -34.47 48.56 -6.53
CA ARG A 192 -34.55 48.45 -5.06
C ARG A 192 -34.12 47.10 -4.53
N LEU A 193 -34.33 46.01 -5.26
CA LEU A 193 -34.18 44.66 -4.74
C LEU A 193 -33.21 43.79 -5.55
N VAL A 194 -32.87 44.12 -6.80
CA VAL A 194 -31.86 43.34 -7.54
C VAL A 194 -30.47 43.86 -7.23
N HIS A 195 -29.55 42.94 -6.93
CA HIS A 195 -28.13 43.25 -6.69
C HIS A 195 -27.54 44.01 -7.87
N GLU A 196 -26.71 45.03 -7.60
CA GLU A 196 -26.17 45.96 -8.60
C GLU A 196 -25.56 45.26 -9.82
N ASP A 197 -24.65 44.31 -9.60
CA ASP A 197 -24.03 43.48 -10.65
C ASP A 197 -25.02 42.74 -11.58
N ASP A 198 -26.21 42.40 -11.08
CA ASP A 198 -27.17 41.56 -11.81
C ASP A 198 -28.23 42.41 -12.55
N ARG A 199 -28.28 43.74 -12.32
CA ARG A 199 -29.29 44.64 -12.91
C ARG A 199 -29.21 44.68 -14.43
N GLU A 200 -28.02 44.83 -15.01
CA GLU A 200 -27.86 44.85 -16.47
C GLU A 200 -28.29 43.53 -17.11
N ARG A 201 -27.99 42.41 -16.45
CA ARG A 201 -28.43 41.08 -16.90
C ARG A 201 -29.95 40.98 -16.87
N PHE A 202 -30.59 41.47 -15.81
CA PHE A 202 -32.04 41.51 -15.71
C PHE A 202 -32.66 42.37 -16.80
N HIS A 203 -32.16 43.59 -17.02
CA HIS A 203 -32.65 44.47 -18.07
C HIS A 203 -32.56 43.84 -19.46
N ARG A 204 -31.46 43.14 -19.76
CA ARG A 204 -31.34 42.40 -21.03
C ARG A 204 -32.37 41.29 -21.16
N ALA A 205 -32.56 40.47 -20.13
CA ALA A 205 -33.55 39.40 -20.15
C ALA A 205 -34.98 39.92 -20.28
N ALA A 206 -35.31 41.02 -19.59
CA ALA A 206 -36.62 41.67 -19.72
C ALA A 206 -36.83 42.25 -21.13
N ALA A 207 -35.81 42.89 -21.72
CA ALA A 207 -35.87 43.40 -23.08
C ALA A 207 -35.99 42.27 -24.12
N GLU A 208 -35.29 41.16 -23.91
CA GLU A 208 -35.38 39.96 -24.74
C GLU A 208 -36.77 39.35 -24.69
N ALA A 209 -37.37 39.21 -23.49
CA ALA A 209 -38.74 38.74 -23.33
C ALA A 209 -39.70 39.63 -24.13
N VAL A 210 -39.63 40.95 -23.96
CA VAL A 210 -40.46 41.92 -24.69
C VAL A 210 -40.25 41.84 -26.21
N HIS A 211 -39.02 41.70 -26.67
CA HIS A 211 -38.72 41.66 -28.10
C HIS A 211 -39.17 40.36 -28.77
N THR A 212 -38.97 39.22 -28.11
CA THR A 212 -39.25 37.89 -28.67
C THR A 212 -40.68 37.44 -28.43
N GLY A 213 -41.36 37.99 -27.42
CA GLY A 213 -42.65 37.47 -26.96
C GLY A 213 -42.56 36.03 -26.48
N ALA A 214 -41.39 35.56 -26.05
CA ALA A 214 -41.14 34.18 -25.65
C ALA A 214 -40.89 34.06 -24.15
N LYS A 215 -40.95 32.82 -23.66
CA LYS A 215 -40.59 32.47 -22.29
C LYS A 215 -39.09 32.74 -22.07
N VAL A 216 -38.75 33.46 -21.00
CA VAL A 216 -37.37 33.74 -20.59
C VAL A 216 -37.15 33.26 -19.16
N GLU A 217 -36.00 32.66 -18.92
CA GLU A 217 -35.57 32.22 -17.59
C GLU A 217 -34.33 33.02 -17.17
N ILE A 218 -34.35 33.54 -15.95
CA ILE A 218 -33.24 34.31 -15.39
C ILE A 218 -33.00 33.93 -13.94
N GLU A 219 -31.72 33.79 -13.57
CA GLU A 219 -31.29 33.69 -12.19
C GLU A 219 -30.51 34.95 -11.81
N TYR A 220 -30.83 35.54 -10.65
CA TYR A 220 -30.20 36.76 -10.15
C TYR A 220 -30.23 36.81 -8.62
N ARG A 221 -29.40 37.69 -8.04
CA ARG A 221 -29.37 37.96 -6.61
C ARG A 221 -30.39 39.03 -6.24
N LEU A 222 -31.29 38.67 -5.33
CA LEU A 222 -32.24 39.57 -4.71
C LEU A 222 -31.69 40.00 -3.34
N VAL A 223 -31.50 41.30 -3.12
CA VAL A 223 -31.08 41.89 -1.85
C VAL A 223 -32.31 42.46 -1.17
N ARG A 224 -32.69 41.86 -0.04
CA ARG A 224 -33.81 42.31 0.80
C ARG A 224 -33.47 43.62 1.53
N PRO A 225 -34.48 44.38 1.99
CA PRO A 225 -34.26 45.61 2.75
C PRO A 225 -33.49 45.44 4.07
N ASP A 226 -33.49 44.24 4.64
CA ASP A 226 -32.70 43.89 5.84
C ASP A 226 -31.23 43.55 5.52
N GLY A 227 -30.85 43.53 4.23
CA GLY A 227 -29.51 43.23 3.74
C GLY A 227 -29.28 41.75 3.40
N GLU A 228 -30.26 40.86 3.62
CA GLU A 228 -30.15 39.46 3.24
C GLU A 228 -30.16 39.30 1.71
N ALA A 229 -29.23 38.52 1.17
CA ALA A 229 -29.15 38.23 -0.27
C ALA A 229 -29.65 36.82 -0.57
N LEU A 230 -30.63 36.70 -1.45
CA LEU A 230 -31.16 35.45 -1.96
C LEU A 230 -30.73 35.23 -3.41
N GLN A 231 -30.58 33.97 -3.81
CA GLN A 231 -30.55 33.57 -5.21
C GLN A 231 -31.99 33.31 -5.67
N VAL A 232 -32.47 34.05 -6.66
CA VAL A 232 -33.83 33.91 -7.19
C VAL A 232 -33.74 33.37 -8.61
N ALA A 233 -34.47 32.28 -8.87
CA ALA A 233 -34.77 31.81 -10.21
C ALA A 233 -36.15 32.35 -10.62
N GLN A 234 -36.20 33.09 -11.72
CA GLN A 234 -37.40 33.68 -12.27
C GLN A 234 -37.67 33.17 -13.68
N VAL A 235 -38.92 32.79 -13.92
CA VAL A 235 -39.43 32.43 -15.23
C VAL A 235 -40.45 33.49 -15.64
N ILE A 236 -40.30 34.07 -16.82
CA ILE A 236 -41.16 35.14 -17.36
C ILE A 236 -41.83 34.58 -18.62
N GLU A 237 -43.16 34.54 -18.64
CA GLU A 237 -43.94 34.05 -19.78
C GLU A 237 -45.05 35.02 -20.20
N PRO A 238 -45.34 35.15 -21.50
CA PRO A 238 -46.44 35.97 -21.97
C PRO A 238 -47.77 35.28 -21.70
N VAL A 239 -48.80 36.04 -21.29
CA VAL A 239 -50.16 35.53 -21.09
C VAL A 239 -51.17 36.41 -21.82
N GLU A 240 -52.03 35.78 -22.63
CA GLU A 240 -53.15 36.42 -23.31
C GLU A 240 -54.45 36.13 -22.53
N LEU A 241 -55.02 37.14 -21.88
CA LEU A 241 -56.28 37.01 -21.14
C LEU A 241 -57.47 37.29 -22.08
N MET A 242 -58.49 36.43 -22.08
CA MET A 242 -59.71 36.66 -22.87
C MET A 242 -60.70 37.61 -22.17
N ALA A 243 -61.07 38.67 -22.89
CA ALA A 243 -62.32 39.45 -22.88
C ALA A 243 -62.21 40.96 -22.55
N GLU A 244 -62.52 41.75 -23.59
CA GLU A 244 -63.01 43.15 -23.68
C GLU A 244 -62.22 44.31 -23.06
N VAL A 245 -61.33 44.12 -22.08
CA VAL A 245 -60.36 45.15 -21.66
C VAL A 245 -59.10 44.49 -21.07
N ALA A 246 -58.08 44.17 -21.87
CA ALA A 246 -56.67 44.16 -21.44
C ALA A 246 -55.74 43.72 -22.58
N GLY A 247 -54.76 44.56 -22.91
CA GLY A 247 -53.65 44.21 -23.79
C GLY A 247 -52.68 43.20 -23.17
N PHE A 248 -51.62 42.89 -23.91
CA PHE A 248 -50.55 41.95 -23.56
C PHE A 248 -50.06 42.05 -22.10
N ARG A 249 -49.87 40.89 -21.44
CA ARG A 249 -49.41 40.76 -20.04
C ARG A 249 -48.26 39.77 -19.92
N TRP A 250 -47.47 39.96 -18.87
CA TRP A 250 -46.43 39.03 -18.45
C TRP A 250 -46.81 38.36 -17.15
N PHE A 251 -46.71 37.04 -17.11
CA PHE A 251 -46.78 36.25 -15.88
C PHE A 251 -45.36 35.82 -15.51
N SER A 252 -44.92 36.12 -14.30
CA SER A 252 -43.62 35.71 -13.81
C SER A 252 -43.75 34.84 -12.58
N THR A 253 -42.99 33.75 -12.50
CA THR A 253 -42.80 32.98 -11.27
C THR A 253 -41.40 33.19 -10.72
N LEU A 254 -41.27 33.27 -9.40
CA LEU A 254 -40.01 33.52 -8.69
C LEU A 254 -39.85 32.48 -7.57
N GLN A 255 -38.67 31.88 -7.49
CA GLN A 255 -38.34 30.89 -6.48
C GLN A 255 -36.98 31.18 -5.84
N ASP A 256 -36.92 31.11 -4.51
CA ASP A 256 -35.66 31.12 -3.78
C ASP A 256 -34.90 29.81 -3.99
N VAL A 257 -33.74 29.90 -4.64
CA VAL A 257 -32.84 28.79 -4.94
C VAL A 257 -31.51 28.89 -4.18
N THR A 258 -31.44 29.71 -3.13
CA THR A 258 -30.22 29.96 -2.34
C THR A 258 -29.65 28.66 -1.76
N ALA A 259 -30.48 27.86 -1.09
CA ALA A 259 -30.06 26.59 -0.51
C ALA A 259 -29.58 25.59 -1.58
N ARG A 260 -30.26 25.55 -2.74
CA ARG A 260 -29.87 24.70 -3.87
C ARG A 260 -28.51 25.11 -4.43
N LYS A 261 -28.31 26.41 -4.69
CA LYS A 261 -27.04 26.95 -5.21
C LYS A 261 -25.87 26.76 -4.25
N ALA A 262 -26.10 26.92 -2.94
CA ALA A 262 -25.09 26.66 -1.92
C ALA A 262 -24.68 25.17 -1.92
N ALA A 263 -25.65 24.25 -2.00
CA ALA A 263 -25.37 22.83 -2.08
C ALA A 263 -24.61 22.46 -3.37
N GLU A 264 -25.01 23.01 -4.53
CA GLU A 264 -24.32 22.83 -5.80
C GLU A 264 -22.85 23.29 -5.73
N ALA A 265 -22.58 24.44 -5.12
CA ALA A 265 -21.23 24.96 -4.96
C ALA A 265 -20.36 24.06 -4.06
N VAL A 266 -20.91 23.54 -2.96
CA VAL A 266 -20.22 22.60 -2.07
C VAL A 266 -19.88 21.31 -2.82
N VAL A 267 -20.83 20.74 -3.56
CA VAL A 267 -20.59 19.52 -4.37
C VAL A 267 -19.49 19.76 -5.40
N HIS A 268 -19.51 20.91 -6.08
CA HIS A 268 -18.47 21.26 -7.05
C HIS A 268 -17.08 21.32 -6.40
N SER A 269 -16.95 22.02 -5.26
CA SER A 269 -15.66 22.10 -4.54
C SER A 269 -15.14 20.74 -4.06
N LEU A 270 -16.04 19.86 -3.59
CA LEU A 270 -15.67 18.52 -3.15
C LEU A 270 -15.20 17.66 -4.33
N ASN A 271 -15.81 17.83 -5.50
CA ASN A 271 -15.41 17.09 -6.68
C ASN A 271 -14.02 17.52 -7.17
N GLU A 272 -13.73 18.82 -7.19
CA GLU A 272 -12.39 19.33 -7.51
C GLU A 272 -11.33 18.82 -6.52
N GLU A 273 -11.62 18.84 -5.22
CA GLU A 273 -10.71 18.30 -4.20
C GLU A 273 -10.49 16.80 -4.37
N LEU A 274 -11.55 16.05 -4.69
CA LEU A 274 -11.48 14.61 -4.94
C LEU A 274 -10.62 14.30 -6.17
N GLU A 275 -10.82 15.03 -7.27
CA GLU A 275 -10.01 14.88 -8.48
C GLU A 275 -8.53 15.14 -8.21
N HIS A 276 -8.21 16.20 -7.46
CA HIS A 276 -6.83 16.48 -7.05
C HIS A 276 -6.23 15.35 -6.21
N ARG A 277 -6.99 14.84 -5.24
CA ARG A 277 -6.56 13.74 -4.36
C ARG A 277 -6.36 12.43 -5.13
N VAL A 278 -7.22 12.14 -6.11
CA VAL A 278 -7.09 10.97 -6.99
C VAL A 278 -5.83 11.09 -7.85
N ALA A 279 -5.55 12.26 -8.42
CA ALA A 279 -4.34 12.50 -9.21
C ALA A 279 -3.06 12.28 -8.36
N GLN A 280 -2.99 12.88 -7.18
CA GLN A 280 -1.86 12.70 -6.25
C GLN A 280 -1.65 11.22 -5.86
N ARG A 281 -2.74 10.51 -5.55
CA ARG A 281 -2.67 9.08 -5.21
C ARG A 281 -2.21 8.22 -6.37
N THR A 282 -2.64 8.55 -7.58
CA THR A 282 -2.24 7.83 -8.80
C THR A 282 -0.75 7.98 -9.05
N GLU A 283 -0.21 9.20 -8.95
CA GLU A 283 1.23 9.46 -9.09
C GLU A 283 2.06 8.73 -8.01
N GLN A 284 1.60 8.75 -6.76
CA GLN A 284 2.26 8.03 -5.67
C GLN A 284 2.30 6.52 -5.92
N LEU A 285 1.20 5.93 -6.41
CA LEU A 285 1.12 4.51 -6.75
C LEU A 285 2.05 4.14 -7.91
N GLU A 286 2.16 4.99 -8.94
CA GLU A 286 3.07 4.75 -10.05
C GLU A 286 4.53 4.72 -9.60
N THR A 287 4.94 5.68 -8.77
CA THR A 287 6.30 5.73 -8.22
C THR A 287 6.60 4.49 -7.39
N LEU A 288 5.71 4.12 -6.47
CA LEU A 288 5.90 2.94 -5.62
C LEU A 288 5.95 1.64 -6.43
N ASN A 289 5.14 1.53 -7.49
CA ASN A 289 5.16 0.36 -8.36
C ASN A 289 6.47 0.24 -9.14
N ARG A 290 7.03 1.37 -9.62
CA ARG A 290 8.36 1.38 -10.26
C ARG A 290 9.46 0.94 -9.31
N GLU A 291 9.45 1.41 -8.07
CA GLU A 291 10.39 0.98 -7.02
C GLU A 291 10.26 -0.52 -6.72
N LEU A 292 9.03 -1.02 -6.58
CA LEU A 292 8.77 -2.43 -6.34
C LEU A 292 9.27 -3.33 -7.48
N ILE A 293 9.04 -2.93 -8.73
CA ILE A 293 9.54 -3.67 -9.91
C ILE A 293 11.08 -3.68 -9.93
N ALA A 294 11.72 -2.57 -9.59
CA ALA A 294 13.18 -2.49 -9.53
C ALA A 294 13.75 -3.44 -8.45
N ALA A 295 13.19 -3.40 -7.24
CA ALA A 295 13.59 -4.28 -6.14
C ALA A 295 13.37 -5.77 -6.46
N THR A 296 12.23 -6.10 -7.10
CA THR A 296 11.92 -7.48 -7.51
C THR A 296 12.95 -8.00 -8.52
N ARG A 297 13.31 -7.19 -9.52
CA ARG A 297 14.33 -7.58 -10.51
C ARG A 297 15.71 -7.78 -9.89
N GLU A 298 16.08 -6.98 -8.91
CA GLU A 298 17.33 -7.15 -8.18
C GLU A 298 17.35 -8.47 -7.38
N ALA A 299 16.28 -8.75 -6.65
CA ALA A 299 16.12 -10.00 -5.90
C ALA A 299 16.17 -11.23 -6.82
N GLU A 300 15.50 -11.19 -7.98
CA GLU A 300 15.55 -12.28 -8.96
C GLU A 300 16.96 -12.51 -9.52
N ARG A 301 17.71 -11.44 -9.82
CA ARG A 301 19.11 -11.55 -10.27
C ARG A 301 19.99 -12.19 -9.21
N ALA A 302 19.88 -11.74 -7.95
CA ALA A 302 20.63 -12.31 -6.84
C ALA A 302 20.29 -13.80 -6.65
N SER A 303 19.01 -14.16 -6.74
CA SER A 303 18.58 -15.56 -6.65
C SER A 303 19.14 -16.42 -7.79
N ARG A 304 19.14 -15.93 -9.03
CA ARG A 304 19.70 -16.67 -10.18
C ARG A 304 21.21 -16.86 -10.04
N ALA A 305 21.94 -15.81 -9.66
CA ALA A 305 23.38 -15.90 -9.42
C ALA A 305 23.71 -16.94 -8.34
N LYS A 306 22.91 -17.01 -7.26
CA LYS A 306 23.05 -18.03 -6.22
C LYS A 306 22.84 -19.45 -6.74
N SER A 307 21.83 -19.67 -7.60
CA SER A 307 21.57 -20.97 -8.21
C SER A 307 22.69 -21.41 -9.17
N GLU A 308 23.20 -20.49 -9.98
CA GLU A 308 24.34 -20.75 -10.88
C GLU A 308 25.60 -21.09 -10.08
N PHE A 309 25.86 -20.37 -8.99
CA PHE A 309 26.95 -20.64 -8.06
C PHE A 309 26.86 -22.06 -7.49
N LEU A 310 25.71 -22.46 -6.93
CA LEU A 310 25.50 -23.79 -6.34
C LEU A 310 25.69 -24.92 -7.36
N THR A 311 25.27 -24.70 -8.59
CA THR A 311 25.42 -25.67 -9.68
C THR A 311 26.90 -25.88 -10.03
N ARG A 312 27.67 -24.80 -10.17
CA ARG A 312 29.13 -24.87 -10.40
C ARG A 312 29.86 -25.55 -9.23
N MET A 313 29.51 -25.15 -8.01
CA MET A 313 30.00 -25.74 -6.76
C MET A 313 29.89 -27.27 -6.75
N SER A 314 28.69 -27.78 -7.05
CA SER A 314 28.41 -29.22 -7.06
C SER A 314 29.26 -29.96 -8.08
N HIS A 315 29.52 -29.35 -9.24
CA HIS A 315 30.29 -29.97 -10.32
C HIS A 315 31.80 -30.02 -10.02
N GLU A 316 32.34 -28.96 -9.41
CA GLU A 316 33.75 -28.89 -8.99
C GLU A 316 34.05 -29.81 -7.81
N LEU A 317 33.09 -30.04 -6.90
CA LEU A 317 33.25 -31.02 -5.81
C LEU A 317 33.15 -32.48 -6.29
N ARG A 318 32.24 -32.78 -7.22
CA ARG A 318 32.00 -34.14 -7.72
C ARG A 318 33.21 -34.71 -8.47
N THR A 319 33.97 -33.86 -9.15
CA THR A 319 35.10 -34.28 -9.99
C THR A 319 36.24 -34.97 -9.20
N PRO A 320 36.85 -34.34 -8.18
CA PRO A 320 37.87 -35.00 -7.36
C PRO A 320 37.28 -36.17 -6.56
N LEU A 321 36.04 -36.06 -6.08
CA LEU A 321 35.39 -37.16 -5.36
C LEU A 321 35.26 -38.41 -6.24
N ASN A 322 34.86 -38.25 -7.50
CA ASN A 322 34.78 -39.35 -8.46
C ASN A 322 36.15 -39.96 -8.77
N ALA A 323 37.23 -39.17 -8.78
CA ALA A 323 38.59 -39.68 -8.94
C ALA A 323 39.03 -40.53 -7.73
N ILE A 324 38.80 -40.04 -6.50
CA ILE A 324 39.06 -40.79 -5.26
C ILE A 324 38.32 -42.12 -5.28
N ILE A 325 37.01 -42.10 -5.55
CA ILE A 325 36.18 -43.30 -5.61
C ILE A 325 36.66 -44.24 -6.71
N GLY A 326 36.92 -43.72 -7.92
CA GLY A 326 37.32 -44.52 -9.08
C GLY A 326 38.66 -45.25 -8.89
N PHE A 327 39.71 -44.53 -8.47
CA PHE A 327 41.02 -45.15 -8.22
C PHE A 327 40.98 -46.10 -7.01
N SER A 328 40.21 -45.77 -5.96
CA SER A 328 40.03 -46.67 -4.80
C SER A 328 39.31 -47.96 -5.20
N GLN A 329 38.28 -47.88 -6.05
CA GLN A 329 37.59 -49.05 -6.58
C GLN A 329 38.51 -49.93 -7.43
N LEU A 330 39.36 -49.33 -8.27
CA LEU A 330 40.34 -50.07 -9.06
C LEU A 330 41.34 -50.83 -8.17
N LEU A 331 41.82 -50.21 -7.09
CA LEU A 331 42.71 -50.86 -6.11
C LEU A 331 42.01 -51.98 -5.31
N ALA A 332 40.69 -51.91 -5.15
CA ALA A 332 39.91 -52.88 -4.38
C ALA A 332 39.43 -54.11 -5.18
N VAL A 333 39.72 -54.20 -6.49
CA VAL A 333 39.27 -55.32 -7.33
C VAL A 333 39.92 -56.65 -6.90
N PRO A 334 39.15 -57.65 -6.43
CA PRO A 334 39.70 -58.92 -5.98
C PRO A 334 40.38 -59.69 -7.11
N GLY A 335 41.58 -60.22 -6.86
CA GLY A 335 42.32 -61.06 -7.81
C GLY A 335 43.11 -60.30 -8.88
N HIS A 336 43.04 -58.96 -8.93
CA HIS A 336 43.90 -58.13 -9.76
C HIS A 336 45.17 -57.73 -9.00
N GLN A 337 46.34 -58.15 -9.50
CA GLN A 337 47.65 -57.71 -8.99
C GLN A 337 48.18 -56.60 -9.88
N PHE A 338 48.21 -55.37 -9.35
CA PHE A 338 48.89 -54.25 -9.99
C PHE A 338 50.39 -54.32 -9.70
N THR A 339 51.21 -53.84 -10.63
CA THR A 339 52.64 -53.61 -10.36
C THR A 339 52.79 -52.55 -9.25
N ALA A 340 53.88 -52.61 -8.50
CA ALA A 340 54.17 -51.61 -7.45
C ALA A 340 54.12 -50.18 -8.01
N GLU A 341 54.64 -49.95 -9.22
CA GLU A 341 54.56 -48.66 -9.91
C GLU A 341 53.12 -48.19 -10.15
N LYS A 342 52.22 -49.07 -10.61
CA LYS A 342 50.81 -48.70 -10.84
C LYS A 342 50.06 -48.42 -9.54
N GLN A 343 50.36 -49.16 -8.47
CA GLN A 343 49.78 -48.87 -7.15
C GLN A 343 50.23 -47.52 -6.62
N THR A 344 51.52 -47.18 -6.75
CA THR A 344 52.04 -45.86 -6.38
C THR A 344 51.36 -44.74 -7.17
N VAL A 345 51.15 -44.92 -8.47
CA VAL A 345 50.44 -43.94 -9.31
C VAL A 345 48.97 -43.78 -8.88
N PHE A 346 48.24 -44.86 -8.63
CA PHE A 346 46.85 -44.77 -8.18
C PHE A 346 46.73 -44.13 -6.79
N ASN A 347 47.60 -44.48 -5.86
CA ASN A 347 47.66 -43.85 -4.54
C ASN A 347 47.98 -42.36 -4.65
N ALA A 348 48.91 -41.97 -5.53
CA ALA A 348 49.23 -40.57 -5.80
C ALA A 348 47.99 -39.80 -6.31
N HIS A 349 47.23 -40.36 -7.25
CA HIS A 349 46.02 -39.73 -7.76
C HIS A 349 44.89 -39.62 -6.71
N ILE A 350 44.75 -40.61 -5.83
CA ILE A 350 43.79 -40.53 -4.71
C ILE A 350 44.18 -39.41 -3.76
N LEU A 351 45.47 -39.33 -3.40
CA LEU A 351 45.98 -38.31 -2.49
C LEU A 351 45.83 -36.91 -3.09
N GLU A 352 46.25 -36.73 -4.35
CA GLU A 352 46.12 -35.48 -5.12
C GLU A 352 44.66 -35.01 -5.20
N ALA A 353 43.72 -35.92 -5.51
CA ALA A 353 42.30 -35.60 -5.54
C ALA A 353 41.73 -35.25 -4.14
N GLY A 354 42.23 -35.90 -3.08
CA GLY A 354 41.87 -35.61 -1.68
C GLY A 354 42.35 -34.23 -1.21
N GLU A 355 43.62 -33.90 -1.48
CA GLU A 355 44.22 -32.59 -1.19
C GLU A 355 43.50 -31.47 -1.96
N HIS A 356 43.14 -31.73 -3.22
CA HIS A 356 42.38 -30.79 -4.02
C HIS A 356 40.97 -30.54 -3.45
N LEU A 357 40.25 -31.60 -3.05
CA LEU A 357 38.94 -31.49 -2.44
C LEU A 357 38.98 -30.71 -1.12
N LEU A 358 39.98 -30.97 -0.28
CA LEU A 358 40.15 -30.25 0.99
C LEU A 358 40.41 -28.75 0.75
N THR A 359 41.21 -28.43 -0.26
CA THR A 359 41.47 -27.04 -0.67
C THR A 359 40.17 -26.35 -1.11
N LEU A 360 39.35 -27.01 -1.95
CA LEU A 360 38.06 -26.51 -2.40
C LEU A 360 37.08 -26.25 -1.23
N ILE A 361 36.99 -27.18 -0.30
CA ILE A 361 36.13 -27.05 0.89
C ILE A 361 36.58 -25.87 1.74
N ASN A 362 37.88 -25.74 2.00
CA ASN A 362 38.42 -24.63 2.78
C ASN A 362 38.20 -23.28 2.10
N GLU A 363 38.36 -23.19 0.78
CA GLU A 363 38.05 -21.97 0.02
C GLU A 363 36.56 -21.61 0.07
N LEU A 364 35.66 -22.60 -0.03
CA LEU A 364 34.22 -22.38 0.14
C LEU A 364 33.87 -21.90 1.54
N LEU A 365 34.41 -22.52 2.58
CA LEU A 365 34.15 -22.13 3.97
C LEU A 365 34.67 -20.72 4.25
N ASN A 366 35.83 -20.37 3.69
CA ASN A 366 36.35 -19.00 3.75
C ASN A 366 35.38 -18.03 3.06
N LEU A 367 34.91 -18.33 1.85
CA LEU A 367 33.95 -17.48 1.13
C LEU A 367 32.63 -17.32 1.90
N ALA A 368 32.07 -18.42 2.43
CA ALA A 368 30.84 -18.38 3.21
C ALA A 368 30.98 -17.57 4.51
N ARG A 369 32.13 -17.65 5.19
CA ARG A 369 32.42 -16.84 6.37
C ARG A 369 32.55 -15.36 6.05
N ILE A 370 33.14 -15.03 4.89
CA ILE A 370 33.26 -13.67 4.39
C ILE A 370 31.87 -13.10 4.07
N GLU A 371 31.07 -13.81 3.28
CA GLU A 371 29.71 -13.35 2.88
C GLU A 371 28.78 -13.19 4.09
N ALA A 372 28.94 -14.03 5.12
CA ALA A 372 28.19 -13.91 6.36
C ALA A 372 28.68 -12.79 7.28
N GLY A 373 29.76 -12.09 6.94
CA GLY A 373 30.40 -11.08 7.80
C GLY A 373 31.02 -11.65 9.08
N LYS A 374 31.29 -12.97 9.13
CA LYS A 374 31.81 -13.69 10.30
C LYS A 374 33.31 -13.98 10.21
N MET A 375 34.00 -13.33 9.28
CA MET A 375 35.45 -13.42 9.13
C MET A 375 36.12 -12.39 10.04
N GLU A 376 36.61 -12.84 11.20
CA GLU A 376 37.44 -12.01 12.08
C GLU A 376 38.89 -12.06 11.60
N LEU A 377 39.54 -10.90 11.47
CA LEU A 377 40.95 -10.76 11.11
C LEU A 377 41.77 -10.35 12.32
N ASP A 378 42.92 -10.98 12.51
CA ASP A 378 43.89 -10.59 13.54
C ASP A 378 44.88 -9.56 12.96
N LEU A 379 44.42 -8.31 12.86
CA LEU A 379 45.21 -7.21 12.29
C LEU A 379 46.27 -6.77 13.30
N GLN A 380 47.53 -7.10 13.01
CA GLN A 380 48.68 -6.69 13.82
C GLN A 380 49.77 -6.10 12.92
N ARG A 381 50.76 -5.45 13.55
CA ARG A 381 51.93 -4.88 12.84
C ARG A 381 53.01 -5.94 12.70
N TRP A 382 53.43 -6.22 11.46
CA TRP A 382 54.47 -7.22 11.21
C TRP A 382 55.47 -6.77 10.16
N PRO A 383 56.74 -7.21 10.26
CA PRO A 383 57.76 -6.90 9.25
C PRO A 383 57.43 -7.59 7.92
N LEU A 384 57.40 -6.81 6.83
CA LEU A 384 57.01 -7.31 5.50
C LEU A 384 58.13 -8.16 4.84
N HIS A 385 59.39 -7.80 5.09
CA HIS A 385 60.56 -8.47 4.51
C HIS A 385 60.57 -10.00 4.73
N PRO A 386 60.50 -10.53 5.97
CA PRO A 386 60.54 -11.98 6.20
C PRO A 386 59.34 -12.71 5.59
N LEU A 387 58.16 -12.08 5.50
CA LEU A 387 56.99 -12.68 4.88
C LEU A 387 57.19 -12.85 3.36
N LEU A 388 57.69 -11.82 2.68
CA LEU A 388 57.97 -11.89 1.24
C LEU A 388 59.11 -12.86 0.93
N ALA A 389 60.14 -12.91 1.77
CA ALA A 389 61.22 -13.88 1.65
C ALA A 389 60.71 -15.34 1.77
N GLU A 390 59.82 -15.60 2.73
CA GLU A 390 59.17 -16.90 2.91
C GLU A 390 58.34 -17.29 1.67
N CYS A 391 57.49 -16.39 1.17
CA CYS A 391 56.69 -16.62 -0.04
C CYS A 391 57.57 -16.84 -1.30
N ALA A 392 58.62 -16.03 -1.46
CA ALA A 392 59.54 -16.12 -2.57
C ALA A 392 60.30 -17.45 -2.57
N ALA A 393 60.77 -17.92 -1.42
CA ALA A 393 61.46 -19.20 -1.30
C ALA A 393 60.57 -20.39 -1.70
N MET A 394 59.29 -20.38 -1.28
CA MET A 394 58.32 -21.42 -1.66
C MET A 394 58.07 -21.46 -3.17
N VAL A 395 58.00 -20.30 -3.82
CA VAL A 395 57.66 -20.20 -5.24
C VAL A 395 58.89 -20.33 -6.15
N ALA A 396 60.09 -20.01 -5.65
CA ALA A 396 61.34 -20.16 -6.40
C ALA A 396 61.54 -21.60 -6.90
N GLN A 397 61.27 -22.61 -6.06
CA GLN A 397 61.38 -24.02 -6.45
C GLN A 397 60.39 -24.38 -7.58
N GLN A 398 59.14 -23.90 -7.48
CA GLN A 398 58.10 -24.14 -8.50
C GLN A 398 58.44 -23.45 -9.83
N ALA A 399 58.96 -22.22 -9.75
CA ALA A 399 59.40 -21.45 -10.90
C ALA A 399 60.59 -22.12 -11.61
N GLN A 400 61.55 -22.63 -10.84
CA GLN A 400 62.71 -23.36 -11.37
C GLN A 400 62.31 -24.66 -12.08
N GLN A 401 61.38 -25.44 -11.50
CA GLN A 401 60.84 -26.65 -12.13
C GLN A 401 60.16 -26.37 -13.48
N ARG A 402 59.61 -25.16 -13.66
CA ARG A 402 59.01 -24.70 -14.92
C ARG A 402 59.95 -23.89 -15.82
N GLY A 403 61.22 -23.75 -15.44
CA GLY A 403 62.23 -23.03 -16.21
C GLY A 403 61.97 -21.54 -16.34
N LEU A 404 61.47 -20.89 -15.28
CA LEU A 404 61.22 -19.44 -15.23
C LEU A 404 62.39 -18.68 -14.62
N ASN A 405 62.64 -17.47 -15.13
CA ASN A 405 63.57 -16.53 -14.51
C ASN A 405 62.84 -15.75 -13.41
N THR A 406 63.40 -15.71 -12.19
CA THR A 406 62.78 -15.02 -11.05
C THR A 406 63.61 -13.83 -10.63
N ARG A 407 62.96 -12.70 -10.36
CA ARG A 407 63.57 -11.50 -9.80
C ARG A 407 62.72 -10.99 -8.65
N PHE A 408 63.17 -11.25 -7.43
CA PHE A 408 62.46 -10.84 -6.23
C PHE A 408 63.20 -9.67 -5.57
N VAL A 409 62.63 -8.47 -5.68
CA VAL A 409 63.14 -7.25 -5.07
C VAL A 409 62.47 -7.06 -3.72
N MET A 410 63.20 -7.35 -2.66
CA MET A 410 62.68 -7.27 -1.29
C MET A 410 62.71 -5.82 -0.76
N PRO A 411 61.70 -5.43 0.05
CA PRO A 411 61.73 -4.15 0.77
C PRO A 411 62.83 -4.15 1.84
N ALA A 412 63.23 -2.96 2.30
CA ALA A 412 64.15 -2.79 3.42
C ALA A 412 63.60 -3.43 4.72
N GLU A 413 64.48 -3.88 5.60
CA GLU A 413 64.14 -4.63 6.82
C GLU A 413 63.31 -3.85 7.88
N GLY A 414 63.02 -2.56 7.67
CA GLY A 414 62.22 -1.72 8.57
C GLY A 414 60.75 -1.50 8.19
N ILE A 415 60.29 -2.03 7.04
CA ILE A 415 58.92 -1.80 6.56
C ILE A 415 57.96 -2.75 7.26
N HIS A 416 56.99 -2.19 8.00
CA HIS A 416 55.95 -2.93 8.70
C HIS A 416 54.58 -2.68 8.05
N VAL A 417 53.77 -3.73 7.91
CA VAL A 417 52.40 -3.64 7.40
C VAL A 417 51.40 -4.00 8.50
N VAL A 418 50.23 -3.35 8.47
CA VAL A 418 49.09 -3.72 9.34
C VAL A 418 48.25 -4.74 8.59
N ALA A 419 48.36 -6.00 8.97
CA ALA A 419 47.67 -7.10 8.30
C ALA A 419 47.54 -8.31 9.22
N ASP A 420 46.64 -9.22 8.86
CA ASP A 420 46.68 -10.59 9.36
C ASP A 420 47.77 -11.34 8.58
N ARG A 421 48.84 -11.75 9.28
CA ARG A 421 50.01 -12.38 8.66
C ARG A 421 49.64 -13.62 7.84
N THR A 422 48.78 -14.48 8.38
CA THR A 422 48.39 -15.74 7.75
C THR A 422 47.57 -15.49 6.49
N ARG A 423 46.63 -14.53 6.56
CA ARG A 423 45.79 -14.16 5.41
C ARG A 423 46.57 -13.41 4.34
N LEU A 424 47.48 -12.53 4.72
CA LEU A 424 48.36 -11.86 3.77
C LEU A 424 49.30 -12.86 3.07
N LYS A 425 49.88 -13.82 3.81
CA LYS A 425 50.65 -14.93 3.21
C LYS A 425 49.83 -15.68 2.18
N GLN A 426 48.58 -16.00 2.50
CA GLN A 426 47.64 -16.68 1.61
C GLN A 426 47.40 -15.88 0.32
N VAL A 427 47.16 -14.56 0.42
CA VAL A 427 46.99 -13.67 -0.74
C VAL A 427 48.25 -13.69 -1.62
N LEU A 428 49.43 -13.51 -1.02
CA LEU A 428 50.69 -13.41 -1.76
C LEU A 428 51.06 -14.73 -2.46
N LEU A 429 50.93 -15.87 -1.78
CA LEU A 429 51.17 -17.18 -2.38
C LEU A 429 50.20 -17.45 -3.54
N ASN A 430 48.96 -17.00 -3.44
CA ASN A 430 47.98 -17.14 -4.52
C ASN A 430 48.37 -16.33 -5.75
N LEU A 431 48.77 -15.07 -5.59
CA LEU A 431 49.25 -14.24 -6.69
C LEU A 431 50.53 -14.80 -7.33
N LEU A 432 51.53 -15.15 -6.51
CA LEU A 432 52.81 -15.67 -6.97
C LEU A 432 52.67 -17.05 -7.65
N SER A 433 51.89 -17.96 -7.07
CA SER A 433 51.65 -19.27 -7.68
C SER A 433 50.83 -19.15 -8.98
N ASN A 434 49.87 -18.22 -9.08
CA ASN A 434 49.18 -17.93 -10.34
C ASN A 434 50.16 -17.42 -11.40
N ALA A 435 51.08 -16.53 -11.00
CA ALA A 435 52.11 -15.98 -11.88
C ALA A 435 53.10 -17.04 -12.39
N VAL A 436 53.34 -18.12 -11.63
CA VAL A 436 54.07 -19.32 -12.13
C VAL A 436 53.18 -20.22 -12.98
N LYS A 437 51.93 -20.44 -12.55
CA LYS A 437 50.98 -21.35 -13.19
C LYS A 437 50.64 -20.94 -14.61
N TYR A 438 50.50 -19.64 -14.84
CA TYR A 438 50.04 -19.05 -16.10
C TYR A 438 51.16 -18.41 -16.94
N ASN A 439 52.41 -18.58 -16.53
CA ASN A 439 53.57 -18.13 -17.29
C ASN A 439 53.87 -19.03 -18.49
N ARG A 440 54.77 -18.57 -19.36
CA ARG A 440 55.33 -19.35 -20.47
C ARG A 440 56.72 -19.90 -20.13
N PRO A 441 57.15 -21.03 -20.70
CA PRO A 441 58.52 -21.53 -20.51
C PRO A 441 59.56 -20.46 -20.84
N GLY A 442 60.58 -20.30 -19.99
CA GLY A 442 61.59 -19.24 -20.14
C GLY A 442 61.10 -17.81 -19.86
N GLY A 443 59.86 -17.65 -19.37
CA GLY A 443 59.31 -16.36 -18.98
C GLY A 443 59.92 -15.81 -17.68
N GLU A 444 59.60 -14.55 -17.39
CA GLU A 444 60.04 -13.84 -16.20
C GLU A 444 58.91 -13.73 -15.16
N LEU A 445 59.30 -13.77 -13.89
CA LEU A 445 58.46 -13.53 -12.73
C LEU A 445 59.15 -12.51 -11.81
N ASP A 446 58.57 -11.32 -11.71
CA ASP A 446 59.06 -10.25 -10.85
C ASP A 446 58.15 -10.06 -9.63
N LEU A 447 58.77 -9.90 -8.45
CA LEU A 447 58.13 -9.40 -7.24
C LEU A 447 58.78 -8.07 -6.86
N ALA A 448 57.99 -7.01 -6.71
CA ALA A 448 58.48 -5.69 -6.31
C ALA A 448 57.56 -5.06 -5.27
N VAL A 449 58.13 -4.23 -4.40
CA VAL A 449 57.39 -3.41 -3.44
C VAL A 449 57.71 -1.95 -3.70
N ARG A 450 56.68 -1.11 -3.80
CA ARG A 450 56.84 0.34 -4.00
C ARG A 450 55.92 1.14 -3.09
N PRO A 451 56.38 2.20 -2.41
CA PRO A 451 55.49 3.13 -1.74
C PRO A 451 54.60 3.84 -2.77
N LEU A 452 53.31 3.96 -2.47
CA LEU A 452 52.33 4.73 -3.25
C LEU A 452 52.24 6.16 -2.72
N ASP A 453 52.24 6.30 -1.39
CA ASP A 453 52.22 7.56 -0.66
C ASP A 453 52.87 7.36 0.72
N ALA A 454 52.73 8.34 1.61
CA ALA A 454 53.34 8.33 2.95
C ALA A 454 52.78 7.24 3.89
N THR A 455 51.69 6.57 3.53
CA THR A 455 50.96 5.63 4.40
C THR A 455 50.63 4.30 3.73
N ARG A 456 50.77 4.21 2.41
CA ARG A 456 50.42 3.03 1.62
C ARG A 456 51.57 2.59 0.73
N LEU A 457 51.78 1.28 0.69
CA LEU A 457 52.69 0.62 -0.24
C LEU A 457 51.90 -0.31 -1.16
N ARG A 458 52.50 -0.62 -2.30
CA ARG A 458 52.01 -1.59 -3.27
C ARG A 458 53.01 -2.72 -3.41
N ILE A 459 52.52 -3.94 -3.30
CA ILE A 459 53.24 -5.17 -3.66
C ILE A 459 52.78 -5.56 -5.06
N GLU A 460 53.69 -5.66 -6.01
CA GLU A 460 53.44 -6.02 -7.41
C GLU A 460 54.04 -7.39 -7.74
N VAL A 461 53.25 -8.24 -8.36
CA VAL A 461 53.63 -9.53 -8.92
C VAL A 461 53.42 -9.45 -10.43
N ARG A 462 54.51 -9.45 -11.19
CA ARG A 462 54.48 -9.34 -12.65
C ARG A 462 54.95 -10.63 -13.29
N ASP A 463 54.18 -11.14 -14.24
CA ASP A 463 54.53 -12.27 -15.08
C ASP A 463 54.59 -11.86 -16.56
N THR A 464 55.40 -12.57 -17.34
CA THR A 464 55.42 -12.46 -18.81
C THR A 464 54.62 -13.58 -19.48
N GLY A 465 53.57 -14.06 -18.82
CA GLY A 465 52.71 -15.13 -19.32
C GLY A 465 51.88 -14.69 -20.53
N ARG A 466 50.82 -15.45 -20.81
CA ARG A 466 49.91 -15.16 -21.93
C ARG A 466 49.03 -13.92 -21.71
N GLY A 467 49.06 -13.31 -20.53
CA GLY A 467 48.15 -12.23 -20.17
C GLY A 467 46.67 -12.64 -20.21
N LEU A 468 45.83 -11.63 -20.27
CA LEU A 468 44.36 -11.66 -20.20
C LEU A 468 43.82 -10.64 -21.19
N SER A 469 42.77 -11.02 -21.93
CA SER A 469 41.99 -10.08 -22.76
C SER A 469 41.06 -9.20 -21.90
N ASP A 470 40.53 -8.12 -22.47
CA ASP A 470 39.58 -7.23 -21.78
C ASP A 470 38.32 -7.99 -21.30
N GLU A 471 37.82 -8.92 -22.11
CA GLU A 471 36.69 -9.79 -21.75
C GLU A 471 37.07 -10.70 -20.56
N GLN A 472 38.29 -11.23 -20.54
CA GLN A 472 38.76 -12.06 -19.43
C GLN A 472 38.98 -11.26 -18.15
N LEU A 473 39.46 -10.02 -18.25
CA LEU A 473 39.63 -9.11 -17.11
C LEU A 473 38.31 -8.77 -16.43
N ALA A 474 37.24 -8.58 -17.21
CA ALA A 474 35.91 -8.26 -16.67
C ALA A 474 35.35 -9.36 -15.75
N HIS A 475 35.71 -10.62 -16.01
CA HIS A 475 35.20 -11.78 -15.30
C HIS A 475 36.22 -12.44 -14.34
N LEU A 476 37.38 -11.83 -14.13
CA LEU A 476 38.52 -12.42 -13.41
C LEU A 476 38.26 -12.67 -11.92
N PHE A 477 37.46 -11.82 -11.28
CA PHE A 477 37.10 -11.93 -9.85
C PHE A 477 35.73 -12.59 -9.62
N GLU A 478 35.19 -13.31 -10.62
CA GLU A 478 33.97 -14.10 -10.45
C GLU A 478 34.27 -15.50 -9.88
N PRO A 479 33.51 -15.98 -8.89
CA PRO A 479 33.70 -17.32 -8.32
C PRO A 479 33.61 -18.42 -9.38
N PHE A 480 34.52 -19.40 -9.31
CA PHE A 480 34.59 -20.55 -10.21
C PHE A 480 34.79 -20.19 -11.69
N ASN A 481 35.13 -18.94 -12.02
CA ASN A 481 35.40 -18.55 -13.39
C ASN A 481 36.87 -18.83 -13.75
N ARG A 482 37.08 -19.72 -14.74
CA ARG A 482 38.41 -20.09 -15.26
C ARG A 482 38.70 -19.49 -16.64
N LEU A 483 37.93 -18.47 -17.04
CA LEU A 483 38.20 -17.62 -18.20
C LEU A 483 38.35 -18.39 -19.53
N GLY A 484 37.59 -19.47 -19.70
CA GLY A 484 37.48 -20.18 -20.98
C GLY A 484 38.68 -21.04 -21.40
N ARG A 485 39.75 -21.13 -20.59
CA ARG A 485 41.03 -21.79 -20.95
C ARG A 485 40.98 -23.32 -21.16
N LYS A 486 39.79 -23.93 -21.20
CA LYS A 486 39.58 -25.33 -21.65
C LYS A 486 39.55 -25.48 -23.18
N LYS A 487 39.41 -24.39 -23.96
CA LYS A 487 39.16 -24.47 -25.43
C LYS A 487 40.41 -24.38 -26.33
N ASP A 488 41.56 -23.90 -25.84
CA ASP A 488 42.67 -23.49 -26.72
C ASP A 488 43.87 -24.48 -26.77
N GLY A 489 43.63 -25.78 -26.61
CA GLY A 489 44.66 -26.82 -26.84
C GLY A 489 45.88 -26.77 -25.90
N ALA A 490 45.89 -25.90 -24.90
CA ALA A 490 46.90 -25.85 -23.85
C ALA A 490 46.55 -26.85 -22.73
N GLU A 491 47.57 -27.41 -22.08
CA GLU A 491 47.39 -28.33 -20.95
C GLU A 491 46.45 -27.74 -19.88
N PRO A 492 45.55 -28.56 -19.30
CA PRO A 492 44.62 -28.09 -18.27
C PRO A 492 45.39 -27.60 -17.04
N VAL A 493 45.49 -26.27 -16.88
CA VAL A 493 46.13 -25.66 -15.71
C VAL A 493 45.24 -25.81 -14.48
N GLU A 494 45.70 -26.56 -13.47
CA GLU A 494 44.96 -26.85 -12.24
C GLU A 494 44.66 -25.61 -11.35
N GLY A 495 43.40 -25.48 -10.93
CA GLY A 495 42.93 -24.42 -10.03
C GLY A 495 41.40 -24.37 -9.91
N THR A 496 40.92 -23.94 -8.74
CA THR A 496 39.52 -23.92 -8.32
C THR A 496 38.72 -22.72 -8.86
N GLY A 497 39.41 -21.64 -9.26
CA GLY A 497 38.79 -20.38 -9.64
C GLY A 497 38.20 -19.58 -8.46
N LEU A 498 38.43 -20.01 -7.22
CA LEU A 498 38.00 -19.29 -6.01
C LEU A 498 39.13 -18.44 -5.42
N GLY A 499 40.38 -18.86 -5.61
CA GLY A 499 41.54 -18.23 -4.98
C GLY A 499 41.56 -16.71 -5.13
N LEU A 500 41.40 -16.18 -6.34
CA LEU A 500 41.52 -14.73 -6.57
C LEU A 500 40.37 -13.94 -5.93
N VAL A 501 39.17 -14.53 -5.86
CA VAL A 501 38.00 -13.94 -5.19
C VAL A 501 38.21 -13.84 -3.68
N VAL A 502 38.75 -14.91 -3.08
CA VAL A 502 39.12 -14.94 -1.66
C VAL A 502 40.24 -13.93 -1.40
N ALA A 503 41.25 -13.87 -2.27
CA ALA A 503 42.35 -12.91 -2.14
C ALA A 503 41.85 -11.46 -2.15
N LYS A 504 40.92 -11.13 -3.05
CA LYS A 504 40.29 -9.81 -3.11
C LYS A 504 39.57 -9.44 -1.83
N HIS A 505 38.69 -10.30 -1.34
CA HIS A 505 37.95 -10.03 -0.11
C HIS A 505 38.86 -9.94 1.11
N LEU A 506 39.90 -10.78 1.22
CA LEU A 506 40.86 -10.70 2.33
C LEU A 506 41.60 -9.36 2.33
N VAL A 507 42.05 -8.88 1.16
CA VAL A 507 42.71 -7.59 1.03
C VAL A 507 41.76 -6.44 1.40
N GLU A 508 40.51 -6.48 0.92
CA GLU A 508 39.50 -5.47 1.23
C GLU A 508 39.15 -5.44 2.72
N LEU A 509 39.02 -6.61 3.37
CA LEU A 509 38.81 -6.72 4.82
C LEU A 509 40.01 -6.21 5.64
N MET A 510 41.23 -6.32 5.11
CA MET A 510 42.44 -5.71 5.69
C MET A 510 42.54 -4.19 5.44
N GLY A 511 41.53 -3.57 4.79
CA GLY A 511 41.54 -2.14 4.46
C GLY A 511 42.44 -1.78 3.27
N GLY A 512 42.87 -2.79 2.50
CA GLY A 512 43.70 -2.64 1.32
C GLY A 512 42.92 -2.60 0.00
N ARG A 513 43.64 -2.62 -1.11
CA ARG A 513 43.07 -2.79 -2.47
C ARG A 513 43.86 -3.81 -3.26
N ILE A 514 43.18 -4.59 -4.10
CA ILE A 514 43.83 -5.51 -5.05
C ILE A 514 43.43 -5.11 -6.47
N GLY A 515 44.31 -5.35 -7.43
CA GLY A 515 43.96 -5.16 -8.83
C GLY A 515 44.93 -5.84 -9.78
N VAL A 516 44.68 -5.65 -11.08
CA VAL A 516 45.44 -6.26 -12.15
C VAL A 516 45.57 -5.28 -13.31
N SER A 517 46.69 -5.38 -14.03
CA SER A 517 46.89 -4.76 -15.34
C SER A 517 47.53 -5.79 -16.24
N SER A 518 46.92 -6.09 -17.37
CA SER A 518 47.32 -7.21 -18.22
C SER A 518 47.09 -6.88 -19.69
N LEU A 519 47.95 -7.42 -20.55
CA LEU A 519 47.87 -7.36 -22.00
C LEU A 519 48.05 -8.77 -22.56
N ALA A 520 47.19 -9.17 -23.49
CA ALA A 520 47.26 -10.48 -24.14
C ALA A 520 48.64 -10.68 -24.81
N ASP A 521 49.21 -11.88 -24.61
CA ASP A 521 50.54 -12.34 -25.05
C ASP A 521 51.77 -11.56 -24.55
N VAL A 522 51.55 -10.55 -23.71
CA VAL A 522 52.60 -9.76 -23.07
C VAL A 522 52.84 -10.23 -21.63
N GLY A 523 51.76 -10.38 -20.84
CA GLY A 523 51.83 -10.77 -19.44
C GLY A 523 50.84 -10.02 -18.55
N SER A 524 50.86 -10.33 -17.25
CA SER A 524 49.99 -9.72 -16.24
C SER A 524 50.79 -9.10 -15.10
N CYS A 525 50.25 -8.04 -14.49
CA CYS A 525 50.77 -7.43 -13.28
C CYS A 525 49.63 -7.37 -12.26
N PHE A 526 49.67 -8.24 -11.27
CA PHE A 526 48.78 -8.23 -10.12
C PHE A 526 49.39 -7.39 -9.01
N TRP A 527 48.57 -6.64 -8.28
CA TRP A 527 49.06 -5.78 -7.22
C TRP A 527 48.14 -5.71 -6.02
N VAL A 528 48.73 -5.48 -4.85
CA VAL A 528 48.05 -5.33 -3.56
C VAL A 528 48.55 -4.07 -2.87
N ASP A 529 47.63 -3.19 -2.49
CA ASP A 529 47.85 -1.98 -1.74
C ASP A 529 47.54 -2.22 -0.27
N LEU A 530 48.49 -1.91 0.62
CA LEU A 530 48.34 -2.05 2.07
C LEU A 530 48.83 -0.81 2.79
N VAL A 531 48.29 -0.58 3.98
CA VAL A 531 48.79 0.45 4.90
C VAL A 531 50.11 -0.04 5.50
N PHE A 532 51.12 0.83 5.49
CA PHE A 532 52.44 0.56 6.06
C PHE A 532 52.89 1.67 7.01
N ASP A 533 53.81 1.32 7.90
CA ASP A 533 54.47 2.22 8.83
C ASP A 533 55.98 1.90 8.85
N GLU A 534 56.82 2.92 8.99
CA GLU A 534 58.26 2.75 9.15
C GLU A 534 58.60 2.83 10.63
N ALA A 535 58.84 1.67 11.25
CA ALA A 535 59.28 1.58 12.65
C ALA A 535 60.80 1.32 12.73
N PRO A 536 61.49 1.80 13.79
CA PRO A 536 62.93 1.54 13.97
C PRO A 536 63.18 0.05 14.27
N PRO A 537 64.36 -0.49 13.91
CA PRO A 537 64.62 -1.92 13.93
C PRO A 537 64.79 -2.44 15.37
N ALA A 538 64.05 -3.48 15.75
CA ALA A 538 64.24 -4.23 16.99
C ALA A 538 65.09 -5.49 16.73
N ALA A 539 66.01 -5.75 17.65
CA ALA A 539 67.18 -6.62 17.53
C ALA A 539 66.89 -8.12 17.28
N ALA A 540 67.79 -8.72 16.50
CA ALA A 540 67.85 -10.16 16.22
C ALA A 540 68.32 -10.99 17.42
N LEU A 541 67.87 -12.25 17.51
CA LEU A 541 68.46 -13.30 18.36
C LEU A 541 68.95 -14.48 17.51
N PRO A 542 70.01 -15.20 17.93
CA PRO A 542 70.82 -16.06 17.06
C PRO A 542 70.39 -17.54 17.05
N ARG A 543 70.78 -18.27 15.98
CA ARG A 543 70.64 -19.73 15.80
C ARG A 543 71.96 -20.47 16.12
N ALA A 544 71.85 -21.67 16.70
CA ALA A 544 72.75 -22.85 16.61
C ALA A 544 72.06 -24.02 17.36
N GLY A 545 72.20 -25.34 17.11
CA GLY A 545 73.00 -26.21 16.24
C GLY A 545 73.07 -27.64 16.86
N CYS A 546 72.82 -28.69 16.06
CA CYS A 546 73.04 -30.17 16.17
C CYS A 546 73.21 -30.97 17.51
N ALA A 547 72.27 -31.93 17.70
CA ALA A 547 72.36 -33.41 17.86
C ALA A 547 73.16 -34.15 18.98
N GLU A 548 72.45 -34.75 19.97
CA GLU A 548 72.38 -36.18 20.40
C GLU A 548 71.36 -36.30 21.57
N TRP A 549 70.49 -37.31 21.61
CA TRP A 549 69.08 -37.23 22.08
C TRP A 549 68.84 -36.62 23.48
N PRO A 550 68.57 -35.31 23.59
CA PRO A 550 68.58 -34.64 24.89
C PRO A 550 67.18 -34.45 25.50
N HIS A 551 66.09 -34.70 24.76
CA HIS A 551 64.76 -34.19 25.15
C HIS A 551 63.62 -35.20 24.97
N THR A 552 62.82 -35.39 26.01
CA THR A 552 61.57 -36.17 25.97
C THR A 552 60.39 -35.25 25.65
N VAL A 553 59.55 -35.61 24.68
CA VAL A 553 58.33 -34.89 24.29
C VAL A 553 57.13 -35.70 24.73
N LEU A 554 56.19 -35.10 25.46
CA LEU A 554 54.93 -35.75 25.84
C LEU A 554 53.80 -35.22 24.95
N LEU A 555 53.12 -36.09 24.22
CA LEU A 555 51.88 -35.78 23.50
C LEU A 555 50.66 -36.27 24.27
N VAL A 556 49.71 -35.38 24.51
CA VAL A 556 48.43 -35.67 25.16
C VAL A 556 47.32 -35.34 24.18
N ASP A 557 46.72 -36.36 23.58
CA ASP A 557 45.73 -36.26 22.50
C ASP A 557 44.83 -37.52 22.56
N ASP A 558 43.51 -37.39 22.52
CA ASP A 558 42.60 -38.54 22.54
C ASP A 558 42.36 -39.18 21.15
N ASP A 559 42.79 -38.50 20.08
CA ASP A 559 42.65 -38.98 18.70
C ASP A 559 43.84 -39.83 18.24
N ILE A 560 43.63 -41.15 18.13
CA ILE A 560 44.65 -42.14 17.71
C ILE A 560 45.29 -41.81 16.34
N PRO A 561 44.54 -41.43 15.29
CA PRO A 561 45.08 -40.90 14.04
C PRO A 561 46.05 -39.73 14.23
N SER A 562 45.67 -38.71 15.01
CA SER A 562 46.54 -37.56 15.31
C SER A 562 47.82 -37.98 16.03
N GLN A 563 47.74 -38.89 17.02
CA GLN A 563 48.92 -39.44 17.68
C GLN A 563 49.87 -40.17 16.71
N ASN A 564 49.32 -40.98 15.80
CA ASN A 564 50.13 -41.71 14.82
C ASN A 564 50.80 -40.77 13.81
N LEU A 565 50.12 -39.69 13.43
CA LEU A 565 50.68 -38.64 12.57
C LEU A 565 51.86 -37.94 13.26
N VAL A 566 51.69 -37.51 14.51
CA VAL A 566 52.78 -36.87 15.28
C VAL A 566 53.95 -37.84 15.49
N ARG A 567 53.66 -39.12 15.76
CA ARG A 567 54.68 -40.18 15.87
C ARG A 567 55.45 -40.36 14.56
N ALA A 568 54.78 -40.35 13.41
CA ALA A 568 55.42 -40.43 12.11
C ALA A 568 56.26 -39.18 11.81
N GLN A 569 55.76 -37.98 12.13
CA GLN A 569 56.45 -36.71 11.92
C GLN A 569 57.72 -36.56 12.78
N LEU A 570 57.72 -37.14 13.99
CA LEU A 570 58.86 -37.15 14.91
C LEU A 570 59.82 -38.33 14.69
N ALA A 571 59.47 -39.32 13.88
CA ALA A 571 60.33 -40.48 13.62
C ALA A 571 61.66 -40.11 12.96
N GLU A 572 61.71 -38.98 12.24
CA GLU A 572 62.91 -38.45 11.58
C GLU A 572 63.77 -37.56 12.49
N ARG A 573 63.33 -37.31 13.74
CA ARG A 573 64.08 -36.56 14.76
C ARG A 573 64.61 -37.54 15.79
N PRO A 574 65.80 -38.14 15.56
CA PRO A 574 66.32 -39.13 16.48
C PRO A 574 66.55 -38.47 17.85
N ASP A 575 66.84 -37.16 17.90
CA ASP A 575 67.07 -36.37 19.12
C ASP A 575 65.91 -36.26 20.12
N LEU A 576 64.71 -36.73 19.76
CA LEU A 576 63.50 -36.61 20.57
C LEU A 576 62.94 -37.98 20.95
N ARG A 577 62.59 -38.16 22.22
CA ARG A 577 61.83 -39.33 22.69
C ARG A 577 60.35 -38.96 22.86
N LEU A 578 59.46 -39.49 22.03
CA LEU A 578 58.01 -39.28 22.16
C LEU A 578 57.40 -40.24 23.20
N VAL A 579 56.65 -39.68 24.14
CA VAL A 579 55.72 -40.38 25.05
C VAL A 579 54.31 -39.91 24.73
N THR A 580 53.33 -40.82 24.67
CA THR A 580 51.94 -40.50 24.33
C THR A 580 51.01 -40.81 25.50
N ALA A 581 50.05 -39.93 25.76
CA ALA A 581 48.94 -40.10 26.70
C ALA A 581 47.61 -39.98 25.95
N ALA A 582 46.64 -40.82 26.31
CA ALA A 582 45.32 -40.86 25.67
C ALA A 582 44.29 -39.91 26.32
N ASN A 583 44.62 -39.29 27.46
CA ASN A 583 43.76 -38.32 28.14
C ASN A 583 44.57 -37.42 29.08
N GLY A 584 43.96 -36.31 29.53
CA GLY A 584 44.61 -35.33 30.39
C GLY A 584 45.14 -35.88 31.73
N ARG A 585 44.48 -36.87 32.35
CA ARG A 585 44.94 -37.48 33.62
C ARG A 585 46.21 -38.29 33.43
N GLU A 586 46.23 -39.13 32.39
CA GLU A 586 47.42 -39.88 32.01
C GLU A 586 48.55 -38.93 31.61
N GLY A 587 48.22 -37.84 30.91
CA GLY A 587 49.18 -36.78 30.56
C GLY A 587 49.86 -36.18 31.79
N VAL A 588 49.11 -35.80 32.82
CA VAL A 588 49.68 -35.28 34.07
C VAL A 588 50.56 -36.32 34.77
N ALA A 589 50.12 -37.57 34.86
CA ALA A 589 50.89 -38.64 35.50
C ALA A 589 52.22 -38.93 34.77
N LEU A 590 52.20 -38.96 33.44
CA LEU A 590 53.39 -39.17 32.61
C LEU A 590 54.32 -37.96 32.63
N ALA A 591 53.79 -36.73 32.68
CA ALA A 591 54.61 -35.54 32.84
C ALA A 591 55.37 -35.54 34.18
N LEU A 592 54.72 -35.96 35.26
CA LEU A 592 55.34 -36.11 36.58
C LEU A 592 56.42 -37.22 36.60
N ALA A 593 56.18 -38.33 35.91
CA ALA A 593 57.08 -39.48 35.89
C ALA A 593 58.29 -39.28 34.97
N HIS A 594 58.10 -38.64 33.81
CA HIS A 594 59.12 -38.53 32.78
C HIS A 594 59.76 -37.15 32.65
N GLN A 595 59.20 -36.12 33.29
CA GLN A 595 59.66 -34.73 33.22
C GLN A 595 60.09 -34.32 31.80
N PRO A 596 59.14 -34.33 30.84
CA PRO A 596 59.43 -34.03 29.45
C PRO A 596 59.95 -32.60 29.29
N ALA A 597 60.76 -32.37 28.27
CA ALA A 597 61.24 -31.04 27.89
C ALA A 597 60.13 -30.16 27.30
N VAL A 598 59.06 -30.76 26.78
CA VAL A 598 57.87 -30.07 26.27
C VAL A 598 56.66 -30.98 26.32
N VAL A 599 55.49 -30.42 26.61
CA VAL A 599 54.19 -31.09 26.51
C VAL A 599 53.41 -30.52 25.33
N LEU A 600 53.02 -31.38 24.40
CA LEU A 600 52.03 -31.11 23.36
C LEU A 600 50.66 -31.50 23.90
N MET A 601 49.77 -30.53 24.06
CA MET A 601 48.49 -30.74 24.76
C MET A 601 47.32 -30.40 23.84
N ASP A 602 46.44 -31.36 23.56
CA ASP A 602 45.14 -31.04 22.96
C ASP A 602 44.27 -30.30 24.00
N ASN A 603 43.61 -29.23 23.56
CA ASN A 603 42.71 -28.47 24.42
C ASN A 603 41.38 -29.19 24.66
N GLU A 604 40.84 -29.89 23.65
CA GLU A 604 39.48 -30.46 23.67
C GLU A 604 39.51 -31.98 23.89
N MET A 605 39.86 -32.40 25.10
CA MET A 605 39.88 -33.83 25.49
C MET A 605 38.74 -34.19 26.47
N PRO A 606 38.23 -35.44 26.44
CA PRO A 606 37.25 -35.95 27.39
C PRO A 606 37.84 -36.13 28.80
N GLU A 607 36.96 -36.11 29.81
CA GLU A 607 37.23 -36.18 31.26
C GLU A 607 37.98 -34.98 31.85
N LEU A 608 39.19 -34.71 31.37
CA LEU A 608 40.05 -33.62 31.85
C LEU A 608 40.49 -32.79 30.65
N THR A 609 40.01 -31.55 30.56
CA THR A 609 40.34 -30.67 29.44
C THR A 609 41.82 -30.30 29.46
N GLY A 610 42.39 -29.94 28.29
CA GLY A 610 43.81 -29.55 28.21
C GLY A 610 44.14 -28.38 29.15
N TYR A 611 43.20 -27.46 29.35
CA TYR A 611 43.30 -26.37 30.33
C TYR A 611 43.44 -26.87 31.77
N GLN A 612 42.58 -27.81 32.18
CA GLN A 612 42.61 -28.37 33.53
C GLN A 612 43.90 -29.17 33.75
N ALA A 613 44.36 -29.91 32.74
CA ALA A 613 45.64 -30.60 32.76
C ALA A 613 46.82 -29.63 32.92
N PHE A 614 46.82 -28.51 32.17
CA PHE A 614 47.83 -27.46 32.29
C PHE A 614 47.91 -26.90 33.72
N HIS A 615 46.78 -26.56 34.33
CA HIS A 615 46.75 -26.05 35.71
C HIS A 615 47.32 -27.03 36.73
N LEU A 616 47.09 -28.33 36.54
CA LEU A 616 47.69 -29.35 37.41
C LEU A 616 49.21 -29.42 37.24
N LEU A 617 49.71 -29.27 36.00
CA LEU A 617 51.14 -29.23 35.72
C LEU A 617 51.80 -27.96 36.28
N ALA A 618 51.14 -26.81 36.14
CA ALA A 618 51.62 -25.51 36.60
C ALA A 618 51.67 -25.40 38.13
N ASN A 619 50.77 -26.10 38.84
CA ASN A 619 50.70 -26.08 40.30
C ASN A 619 51.63 -27.12 40.99
N ASP A 620 52.29 -28.01 40.24
CA ASP A 620 53.29 -28.93 40.79
C ASP A 620 54.71 -28.42 40.49
N ALA A 621 55.52 -28.22 41.54
CA ALA A 621 56.87 -27.68 41.44
C ALA A 621 57.79 -28.48 40.50
N ARG A 622 57.49 -29.76 40.25
CA ARG A 622 58.27 -30.64 39.35
C ARG A 622 57.95 -30.43 37.88
N THR A 623 56.79 -29.87 37.55
CA THR A 623 56.31 -29.71 36.16
C THR A 623 56.02 -28.26 35.79
N ALA A 624 56.01 -27.34 36.75
CA ALA A 624 55.70 -25.93 36.53
C ALA A 624 56.63 -25.21 35.53
N GLY A 625 57.87 -25.70 35.37
CA GLY A 625 58.83 -25.16 34.41
C GLY A 625 58.73 -25.76 33.00
N ILE A 626 57.86 -26.75 32.76
CA ILE A 626 57.78 -27.43 31.47
C ILE A 626 56.90 -26.61 30.52
N PRO A 627 57.40 -26.19 29.35
CA PRO A 627 56.61 -25.47 28.37
C PRO A 627 55.51 -26.37 27.79
N VAL A 628 54.29 -25.83 27.73
CA VAL A 628 53.14 -26.52 27.15
C VAL A 628 52.75 -25.85 25.83
N VAL A 629 52.81 -26.62 24.74
CA VAL A 629 52.37 -26.20 23.41
C VAL A 629 50.95 -26.72 23.20
N ALA A 630 50.01 -25.81 23.04
CA ALA A 630 48.62 -26.17 22.78
C ALA A 630 48.43 -26.60 21.33
N ILE A 631 47.84 -27.76 21.11
CA ILE A 631 47.40 -28.25 19.81
C ILE A 631 45.87 -28.10 19.76
N SER A 632 45.33 -27.40 18.76
CA SER A 632 43.87 -27.16 18.71
C SER A 632 43.30 -27.21 17.30
N ALA A 633 42.10 -27.77 17.15
CA ALA A 633 41.36 -27.84 15.90
C ALA A 633 40.69 -26.51 15.47
N ALA A 634 40.63 -25.48 16.33
CA ALA A 634 39.94 -24.23 16.03
C ALA A 634 40.71 -22.98 16.47
N LEU A 635 40.80 -21.98 15.58
CA LEU A 635 41.00 -20.58 15.94
C LEU A 635 39.70 -20.01 16.57
N LYS A 636 39.34 -20.46 17.77
CA LYS A 636 38.48 -19.63 18.64
C LYS A 636 39.38 -18.59 19.32
N PRO A 637 38.99 -17.30 19.33
CA PRO A 637 39.59 -16.34 20.25
C PRO A 637 39.30 -16.80 21.67
N LEU A 638 40.27 -16.62 22.57
CA LEU A 638 40.01 -16.65 23.99
C LEU A 638 38.97 -15.56 24.29
N ALA A 639 37.93 -15.88 25.05
CA ALA A 639 37.05 -14.85 25.57
C ALA A 639 37.92 -13.83 26.34
N ALA A 640 37.64 -12.54 26.19
CA ALA A 640 38.38 -11.47 26.86
C ALA A 640 38.44 -11.76 28.37
N GLY A 641 39.61 -12.20 28.87
CA GLY A 641 39.81 -12.63 30.25
C GLY A 641 40.68 -13.89 30.44
N ASP A 642 40.86 -14.74 29.43
CA ASP A 642 41.74 -15.91 29.51
C ASP A 642 43.12 -15.64 28.88
N ASP A 643 44.03 -14.99 29.62
CA ASP A 643 45.47 -15.04 29.34
C ASP A 643 45.97 -16.46 29.65
N MET A 644 45.80 -17.37 28.69
CA MET A 644 46.29 -18.73 28.82
C MET A 644 47.82 -18.77 28.76
N PRO A 645 48.55 -19.36 29.73
CA PRO A 645 50.01 -19.37 29.74
C PRO A 645 50.59 -20.49 28.86
N TRP A 646 50.04 -20.69 27.66
CA TRP A 646 50.63 -21.61 26.68
C TRP A 646 51.96 -21.04 26.19
N PHE A 647 52.96 -21.89 26.05
CA PHE A 647 54.24 -21.48 25.46
C PHE A 647 54.06 -21.09 23.98
N ARG A 648 53.26 -21.87 23.24
CA ARG A 648 52.90 -21.61 21.84
C ARG A 648 51.61 -22.37 21.51
N ARG A 649 50.89 -21.93 20.47
CA ARG A 649 49.76 -22.67 19.90
C ARG A 649 50.07 -23.14 18.49
N VAL A 650 49.65 -24.36 18.16
CA VAL A 650 49.74 -24.99 16.85
C VAL A 650 48.34 -25.46 16.43
N THR A 651 47.89 -25.11 15.22
CA THR A 651 46.54 -25.43 14.76
C THR A 651 46.50 -26.72 13.94
N LYS A 652 45.60 -27.66 14.25
CA LYS A 652 45.32 -28.85 13.43
C LYS A 652 44.57 -28.42 12.14
N PRO A 653 44.91 -28.97 10.96
CA PRO A 653 46.06 -29.83 10.68
C PRO A 653 47.36 -29.01 10.60
N PHE A 654 48.40 -29.45 11.31
CA PHE A 654 49.70 -28.80 11.33
C PHE A 654 50.70 -29.53 10.42
N GLY A 655 51.56 -28.76 9.75
CA GLY A 655 52.66 -29.30 8.96
C GLY A 655 53.84 -29.74 9.85
N GLN A 656 54.65 -30.70 9.37
CA GLN A 656 55.82 -31.21 10.10
C GLN A 656 56.78 -30.07 10.53
N ALA A 657 57.06 -29.11 9.64
CA ALA A 657 57.97 -27.99 9.93
C ALA A 657 57.45 -27.07 11.05
N GLU A 658 56.15 -26.80 11.10
CA GLU A 658 55.54 -25.93 12.12
C GLU A 658 55.56 -26.59 13.49
N LEU A 659 55.20 -27.88 13.55
CA LEU A 659 55.25 -28.66 14.79
C LEU A 659 56.69 -28.73 15.32
N LEU A 660 57.67 -29.04 14.47
CA LEU A 660 59.07 -29.12 14.86
C LEU A 660 59.61 -27.78 15.35
N GLN A 661 59.26 -26.67 14.68
CA GLN A 661 59.66 -25.33 15.10
C GLN A 661 59.05 -24.95 16.47
N ALA A 662 57.82 -25.39 16.77
CA ALA A 662 57.20 -25.18 18.07
C ALA A 662 57.89 -25.99 19.18
N ILE A 663 58.25 -27.23 18.90
CA ILE A 663 58.99 -28.12 19.80
C ILE A 663 60.39 -27.56 20.08
N ASP A 664 61.13 -27.17 19.04
CA ASP A 664 62.49 -26.63 19.17
C ASP A 664 62.51 -25.32 19.97
N ALA A 665 61.52 -24.44 19.75
CA ALA A 665 61.39 -23.21 20.52
C ALA A 665 61.09 -23.49 22.01
N ALA A 666 60.23 -24.47 22.30
CA ALA A 666 59.88 -24.86 23.66
C ALA A 666 61.08 -25.45 24.40
N ILE A 667 61.79 -26.37 23.75
CA ILE A 667 63.01 -26.98 24.29
C ILE A 667 64.09 -25.92 24.57
N GLY A 668 64.26 -24.95 23.66
CA GLY A 668 65.20 -23.84 23.85
C GLY A 668 64.85 -22.93 25.04
N HIS A 669 63.59 -22.87 25.46
CA HIS A 669 63.14 -22.12 26.63
C HIS A 669 63.37 -22.86 27.95
N ALA A 670 63.34 -24.21 27.93
CA ALA A 670 63.52 -25.04 29.12
C ALA A 670 64.98 -25.20 29.57
N SER A 671 65.96 -24.77 28.77
CA SER A 671 67.39 -24.85 29.10
C SER A 671 67.88 -23.55 29.75
N PRO A 672 68.27 -23.52 31.04
CA PRO A 672 68.91 -22.35 31.61
C PRO A 672 70.27 -22.16 30.95
N SER A 673 70.59 -20.93 30.52
CA SER A 673 71.98 -20.57 30.18
C SER A 673 72.88 -20.90 31.39
N PRO A 674 74.06 -21.50 31.18
CA PRO A 674 75.01 -21.80 32.26
C PRO A 674 75.50 -20.56 32.99
#